data_AF-B7P4S2-F1
#
_entry.id   AF-B7P4S2-F1
#
_cell.length_a   1.000
_cell.length_b   1.000
_cell.length_c   1.000
_cell.angle_alpha   90.00
_cell.angle_beta   90.00
_cell.angle_gamma   90.00
#
_symmetry.space_group_name_H-M   'P 1'
#
loop_
_entity.id
_entity.type
_entity.pdbx_description
1 polymer ?
#
loop_
_entity_poly.entity_id
_entity_poly.type
_entity_poly.pdbx_seq_one_letter_code
_entity_poly.pdbx_strand_id
1 'polypeptide(L)'
;SLVCECRLEFVSRCSYQRVFSVGTLGIRTYNLNNMEVTNQWAYGELLSILPSKGGMEFSITFRKGRKGEGAMRFSSEHRADIITQALNFKHLFAEPREDCTRYVGRKHHWSEREIPVVLEVGPQGLSQLEPHSPSPVALYPYRDLVALVALSDTPGGLALVVGSFDRLHVFVVEKREELMKQAVNCAGQHVGVSVAFREPISLASALQVRLGRFSTDEALTSLCEFVVHKVTPRHKEPVKRLLCLTESCLVERDPSSYTVVTLRPLADVCRIVRCREHLQQFIVEYGQGDVRHYTSTDRDALLATVLDGVRASGNGNVHMGLEREARGRRSGHPGLPARRTSRLPSCASCTSGRPRNRELLERFNSNVPYSGLLHTASKEGFFSENKEKQVQNGLVAILDWDSSQQEDLEPLFQAIRRLVACRAGFAAFTQVPRQVVRERIGNLVVKALKRDDPGVTYAAVDMLCALMQPMHDNGDLYQEQMNKTALLSSKPFLELLMSLLVHHVERGTGTLVVSSLLDLLTFAMCHPYSETTEGAQFDSLLDLVASHGRIMFRLFQHPSVAIVKGAGMVMRAIIEEGDAGTSRRMQELALAEAALARHLHDALFGGGGDSRLLALRQLSRHLVGLWVAGHQEAMGALKRMLPPGLLAFLEDPAKPPAEAVERLPERDNLRLA
;
A
#
# COMPACT_ATOMS: atom_id res chain seq x y z
N SER A 1 -9.13 -12.96 -26.92
CA SER A 1 -8.49 -14.05 -26.16
C SER A 1 -7.48 -13.44 -25.20
N LEU A 2 -7.93 -13.09 -23.99
CA LEU A 2 -7.11 -12.48 -22.94
C LEU A 2 -6.00 -13.46 -22.54
N VAL A 3 -4.76 -13.14 -22.88
CA VAL A 3 -3.61 -13.91 -22.45
C VAL A 3 -3.40 -13.63 -20.96
N CYS A 4 -3.91 -14.51 -20.10
CA CYS A 4 -3.59 -14.55 -18.68
C CYS A 4 -2.12 -14.99 -18.49
N GLU A 5 -1.19 -14.07 -18.70
CA GLU A 5 0.21 -14.25 -18.34
C GLU A 5 0.33 -14.16 -16.81
N CYS A 6 1.09 -15.06 -16.19
CA CYS A 6 1.28 -15.07 -14.75
C CYS A 6 2.80 -15.06 -14.49
N ARG A 7 3.22 -14.22 -13.53
CA ARG A 7 4.59 -13.94 -13.09
C ARG A 7 5.66 -13.90 -14.20
N LEU A 8 6.02 -12.68 -14.62
CA LEU A 8 7.14 -12.43 -15.52
C LEU A 8 8.42 -12.18 -14.72
N GLU A 9 9.49 -12.91 -15.00
CA GLU A 9 10.80 -12.64 -14.40
C GLU A 9 11.93 -12.63 -15.42
N PHE A 10 12.97 -11.86 -15.14
CA PHE A 10 14.16 -11.82 -15.98
C PHE A 10 15.06 -13.00 -15.64
N VAL A 11 15.30 -13.83 -16.63
CA VAL A 11 16.10 -15.03 -16.51
C VAL A 11 17.26 -14.95 -17.51
N SER A 12 18.47 -15.31 -17.07
CA SER A 12 19.62 -15.43 -17.97
C SER A 12 19.83 -16.88 -18.41
N ARG A 13 20.03 -17.07 -19.72
CA ARG A 13 20.47 -18.33 -20.33
C ARG A 13 21.78 -18.08 -21.06
N CYS A 14 22.88 -18.72 -20.67
CA CYS A 14 24.18 -18.73 -21.39
C CYS A 14 24.41 -17.44 -22.21
N SER A 15 24.46 -16.28 -21.53
CA SER A 15 24.67 -14.92 -22.08
C SER A 15 23.45 -14.09 -22.53
N TYR A 16 22.23 -14.63 -22.57
CA TYR A 16 21.02 -13.90 -23.04
C TYR A 16 19.94 -13.77 -21.95
N GLN A 17 19.35 -12.57 -21.83
CA GLN A 17 18.23 -12.33 -20.93
C GLN A 17 16.88 -12.50 -21.63
N ARG A 18 15.93 -13.13 -20.93
CA ARG A 18 14.56 -13.40 -21.38
C ARG A 18 13.58 -13.13 -20.26
N VAL A 19 12.34 -12.83 -20.62
CA VAL A 19 11.23 -12.80 -19.68
C VAL A 19 10.64 -14.20 -19.59
N PHE A 20 10.60 -14.80 -18.40
CA PHE A 20 10.03 -16.11 -18.14
C PHE A 20 8.64 -15.93 -17.52
N SER A 21 7.61 -16.53 -18.12
CA SER A 21 6.21 -16.42 -17.74
C SER A 21 5.64 -17.79 -17.40
N VAL A 22 4.94 -17.89 -16.27
CA VAL A 22 4.21 -19.08 -15.83
C VAL A 22 2.71 -18.80 -15.96
N GLY A 23 2.11 -19.04 -17.13
CA GLY A 23 0.70 -18.76 -17.41
C GLY A 23 -0.27 -19.85 -16.93
N THR A 24 -1.58 -19.65 -17.12
CA THR A 24 -2.60 -20.66 -16.77
C THR A 24 -2.63 -21.87 -17.71
N LEU A 25 -2.06 -21.74 -18.92
CA LEU A 25 -2.04 -22.78 -19.95
C LEU A 25 -0.67 -23.44 -20.13
N GLY A 26 0.38 -22.86 -19.55
CA GLY A 26 1.75 -23.34 -19.71
C GLY A 26 2.79 -22.26 -19.44
N ILE A 27 4.05 -22.61 -19.71
CA ILE A 27 5.21 -21.74 -19.50
C ILE A 27 5.63 -21.14 -20.84
N ARG A 28 5.99 -19.85 -20.84
CA ARG A 28 6.51 -19.15 -22.03
C ARG A 28 7.77 -18.36 -21.69
N THR A 29 8.62 -18.17 -22.68
CA THR A 29 9.71 -17.19 -22.62
C THR A 29 9.56 -16.16 -23.72
N TYR A 30 9.91 -14.92 -23.41
CA TYR A 30 9.83 -13.80 -24.33
C TYR A 30 11.19 -13.12 -24.50
N ASN A 31 11.42 -12.59 -25.70
CA ASN A 31 12.53 -11.71 -25.96
C ASN A 31 12.33 -10.39 -25.19
N LEU A 32 13.37 -9.96 -24.47
CA LEU A 32 13.35 -8.77 -23.63
C LEU A 32 13.03 -7.48 -24.40
N ASN A 33 13.47 -7.40 -25.65
CA ASN A 33 13.35 -6.18 -26.43
C ASN A 33 11.95 -6.06 -26.98
N ASN A 34 11.47 -7.04 -27.75
CA ASN A 34 10.23 -6.93 -28.53
C ASN A 34 9.03 -7.71 -27.94
N MET A 35 9.20 -8.36 -26.80
CA MET A 35 8.19 -9.22 -26.16
C MET A 35 7.64 -10.33 -27.08
N GLU A 36 8.40 -10.75 -28.08
CA GLU A 36 8.02 -11.89 -28.92
C GLU A 36 8.28 -13.21 -28.19
N VAL A 37 7.37 -14.17 -28.35
CA VAL A 37 7.49 -15.50 -27.76
C VAL A 37 8.70 -16.21 -28.37
N THR A 38 9.68 -16.56 -27.54
CA THR A 38 10.87 -17.30 -27.96
C THR A 38 10.73 -18.81 -27.75
N ASN A 39 10.02 -19.23 -26.70
CA ASN A 39 9.70 -20.64 -26.44
C ASN A 39 8.36 -20.73 -25.72
N GLN A 40 7.65 -21.84 -25.91
CA GLN A 40 6.38 -22.14 -25.26
C GLN A 40 6.29 -23.63 -24.94
N TRP A 41 5.79 -23.95 -23.75
CA TRP A 41 5.52 -25.31 -23.30
C TRP A 41 4.13 -25.35 -22.68
N ALA A 42 3.23 -26.13 -23.27
CA ALA A 42 1.95 -26.41 -22.63
C ALA A 42 2.18 -27.30 -21.39
N TYR A 43 1.32 -27.21 -20.37
CA TYR A 43 1.50 -28.04 -19.18
C TYR A 43 1.50 -29.55 -19.50
N GLY A 44 0.66 -29.99 -20.44
CA GLY A 44 0.62 -31.40 -20.88
C GLY A 44 1.87 -31.90 -21.62
N GLU A 45 2.84 -31.02 -21.92
CA GLU A 45 4.15 -31.37 -22.48
C GLU A 45 5.28 -31.27 -21.44
N LEU A 46 5.03 -30.57 -20.34
CA LEU A 46 6.00 -30.31 -19.28
C LEU A 46 6.10 -31.52 -18.35
N LEU A 47 7.30 -32.08 -18.20
CA LEU A 47 7.57 -33.23 -17.34
C LEU A 47 7.87 -32.75 -15.92
N SER A 48 8.89 -31.89 -15.79
CA SER A 48 9.31 -31.37 -14.48
C SER A 48 9.84 -29.94 -14.57
N ILE A 49 9.84 -29.27 -13.41
CA ILE A 49 10.59 -28.03 -13.16
C ILE A 49 11.29 -28.21 -11.81
N LEU A 50 12.62 -28.20 -11.81
CA LEU A 50 13.42 -28.55 -10.64
C LEU A 50 14.58 -27.58 -10.43
N PRO A 51 14.95 -27.29 -9.17
CA PRO A 51 16.14 -26.52 -8.85
C PRO A 51 17.40 -27.27 -9.31
N SER A 52 18.40 -26.52 -9.76
CA SER A 52 19.73 -27.06 -10.04
C SER A 52 20.66 -26.86 -8.84
N LYS A 53 21.84 -27.50 -8.85
CA LYS A 53 22.83 -27.39 -7.76
C LYS A 53 23.32 -25.95 -7.53
N GLY A 54 23.26 -25.08 -8.54
CA GLY A 54 23.51 -23.64 -8.40
C GLY A 54 22.34 -22.93 -7.73
N GLY A 55 22.59 -22.13 -6.69
CA GLY A 55 21.55 -21.52 -5.84
C GLY A 55 20.50 -20.65 -6.55
N MET A 56 20.76 -20.20 -7.78
CA MET A 56 19.82 -19.41 -8.61
C MET A 56 19.32 -20.17 -9.85
N GLU A 57 19.87 -21.35 -10.13
CA GLU A 57 19.62 -22.09 -11.36
C GLU A 57 18.48 -23.10 -11.20
N PHE A 58 17.73 -23.31 -12.26
CA PHE A 58 16.70 -24.34 -12.36
C PHE A 58 16.59 -24.85 -13.79
N SER A 59 15.97 -26.02 -13.94
CA SER A 59 15.75 -26.62 -15.25
C SER A 59 14.31 -27.05 -15.41
N ILE A 60 13.79 -26.90 -16.62
CA ILE A 60 12.56 -27.55 -17.04
C ILE A 60 12.90 -28.74 -17.94
N THR A 61 12.17 -29.83 -17.79
CA THR A 61 12.18 -30.96 -18.73
C THR A 61 10.81 -31.10 -19.38
N PHE A 62 10.78 -31.41 -20.66
CA PHE A 62 9.55 -31.47 -21.47
C PHE A 62 9.65 -32.51 -22.57
N ARG A 63 8.51 -32.98 -23.07
CA ARG A 63 8.45 -33.91 -24.20
C ARG A 63 8.82 -33.19 -25.50
N LYS A 64 9.72 -33.81 -26.27
CA LYS A 64 10.15 -33.38 -27.61
C LYS A 64 9.79 -34.48 -28.62
N GLY A 65 8.65 -34.32 -29.30
CA GLY A 65 8.13 -35.32 -30.26
C GLY A 65 7.57 -36.59 -29.59
N ARG A 66 7.44 -37.70 -30.35
CA ARG A 66 6.75 -38.92 -29.89
C ARG A 66 7.48 -39.72 -28.78
N LYS A 67 8.80 -39.56 -28.62
CA LYS A 67 9.61 -40.28 -27.61
C LYS A 67 10.83 -39.49 -27.07
N GLY A 68 11.07 -38.26 -27.52
CA GLY A 68 12.24 -37.49 -27.08
C GLY A 68 11.94 -36.68 -25.83
N GLU A 69 12.96 -36.44 -25.01
CA GLU A 69 12.91 -35.48 -23.91
C GLU A 69 13.84 -34.30 -24.22
N GLY A 70 13.36 -33.10 -23.94
CA GLY A 70 14.14 -31.87 -23.99
C GLY A 70 14.34 -31.34 -22.57
N ALA A 71 15.48 -30.68 -22.35
CA ALA A 71 15.76 -29.97 -21.11
C ALA A 71 16.23 -28.54 -21.43
N MET A 72 15.79 -27.57 -20.64
CA MET A 72 16.31 -26.20 -20.68
C MET A 72 16.68 -25.73 -19.28
N ARG A 73 17.81 -25.04 -19.17
CA ARG A 73 18.31 -24.44 -17.92
C ARG A 73 18.14 -22.93 -17.92
N PHE A 74 17.86 -22.41 -16.75
CA PHE A 74 17.49 -21.04 -16.46
C PHE A 74 18.16 -20.59 -15.15
N SER A 75 18.38 -19.30 -14.98
CA SER A 75 18.91 -18.71 -13.74
C SER A 75 18.14 -17.44 -13.36
N SER A 76 17.65 -17.37 -12.12
CA SER A 76 16.91 -16.24 -11.53
C SER A 76 17.20 -16.12 -10.03
N GLU A 77 17.29 -14.89 -9.52
CA GLU A 77 17.36 -14.62 -8.08
C GLU A 77 16.06 -15.00 -7.35
N HIS A 78 14.95 -15.09 -8.08
CA HIS A 78 13.64 -15.52 -7.58
C HIS A 78 13.31 -16.95 -8.04
N ARG A 79 14.31 -17.82 -8.16
CA ARG A 79 14.17 -19.22 -8.57
C ARG A 79 13.05 -19.96 -7.82
N ALA A 80 13.10 -19.98 -6.50
CA ALA A 80 12.14 -20.70 -5.64
C ALA A 80 10.68 -20.30 -5.94
N ASP A 81 10.55 -19.08 -6.38
CA ASP A 81 9.37 -18.31 -6.55
C ASP A 81 8.70 -18.56 -7.92
N ILE A 82 9.51 -18.68 -8.99
CA ILE A 82 9.10 -19.20 -10.29
C ILE A 82 8.65 -20.66 -10.14
N ILE A 83 9.49 -21.48 -9.50
CA ILE A 83 9.24 -22.91 -9.37
C ILE A 83 7.93 -23.16 -8.62
N THR A 84 7.74 -22.49 -7.46
CA THR A 84 6.50 -22.59 -6.68
C THR A 84 5.26 -22.25 -7.52
N GLN A 85 5.33 -21.19 -8.35
CA GLN A 85 4.21 -20.81 -9.21
C GLN A 85 3.91 -21.84 -10.29
N ALA A 86 4.94 -22.44 -10.89
CA ALA A 86 4.76 -23.50 -11.89
C ALA A 86 4.18 -24.77 -11.26
N LEU A 87 4.63 -25.12 -10.04
CA LEU A 87 4.16 -26.30 -9.32
C LEU A 87 2.70 -26.18 -8.84
N ASN A 88 2.13 -24.97 -8.76
CA ASN A 88 0.67 -24.81 -8.57
C ASN A 88 -0.14 -25.49 -9.70
N PHE A 89 0.46 -25.67 -10.87
CA PHE A 89 -0.12 -26.35 -12.02
C PHE A 89 0.43 -27.77 -12.22
N LYS A 90 1.14 -28.37 -11.24
CA LYS A 90 1.72 -29.72 -11.35
C LYS A 90 0.68 -30.79 -11.72
N HIS A 91 -0.58 -30.60 -11.31
CA HIS A 91 -1.69 -31.48 -11.69
C HIS A 91 -2.02 -31.48 -13.19
N LEU A 92 -1.50 -30.52 -13.96
CA LEU A 92 -1.66 -30.42 -15.42
C LEU A 92 -0.42 -30.92 -16.18
N PHE A 93 0.64 -31.34 -15.48
CA PHE A 93 1.89 -31.74 -16.11
C PHE A 93 1.73 -33.07 -16.86
N ALA A 94 2.65 -33.32 -17.81
CA ALA A 94 2.67 -34.53 -18.63
C ALA A 94 3.00 -35.81 -17.83
N GLU A 95 3.70 -35.64 -16.71
CA GLU A 95 4.08 -36.70 -15.78
C GLU A 95 2.94 -36.97 -14.78
N PRO A 96 2.64 -38.25 -14.47
CA PRO A 96 1.59 -38.60 -13.51
C PRO A 96 1.83 -37.96 -12.13
N ARG A 97 0.75 -37.72 -11.42
CA ARG A 97 0.78 -37.12 -10.08
C ARG A 97 1.40 -38.13 -9.11
N GLU A 98 2.44 -37.73 -8.41
CA GLU A 98 3.02 -38.53 -7.32
C GLU A 98 2.02 -38.63 -6.15
N ASP A 99 2.01 -39.79 -5.50
CA ASP A 99 1.24 -40.00 -4.27
C ASP A 99 1.82 -39.09 -3.18
N CYS A 100 1.05 -38.07 -2.80
CA CYS A 100 1.43 -37.14 -1.74
C CYS A 100 1.13 -37.78 -0.38
N THR A 101 2.09 -37.71 0.55
CA THR A 101 1.89 -38.27 1.89
C THR A 101 0.97 -37.36 2.70
N ARG A 102 0.00 -37.98 3.37
CA ARG A 102 -1.04 -37.29 4.17
C ARG A 102 -0.92 -37.65 5.63
N TYR A 103 -1.10 -36.63 6.47
CA TYR A 103 -1.01 -36.75 7.92
C TYR A 103 -2.29 -36.19 8.54
N VAL A 104 -3.03 -37.06 9.24
CA VAL A 104 -4.22 -36.65 9.99
C VAL A 104 -3.78 -35.87 11.23
N GLY A 105 -4.52 -34.81 11.54
CA GLY A 105 -4.22 -33.99 12.70
C GLY A 105 -5.32 -33.00 13.05
N ARG A 106 -4.96 -32.08 13.93
CA ARG A 106 -5.79 -30.98 14.40
C ARG A 106 -5.02 -29.68 14.26
N LYS A 107 -5.71 -28.59 13.95
CA LYS A 107 -5.16 -27.24 13.91
C LYS A 107 -5.68 -26.45 15.10
N HIS A 108 -4.78 -25.80 15.86
CA HIS A 108 -5.20 -24.78 16.81
C HIS A 108 -5.64 -23.53 16.04
N HIS A 109 -6.94 -23.27 16.09
CA HIS A 109 -7.56 -22.17 15.37
C HIS A 109 -7.42 -20.85 16.15
N TRP A 110 -7.60 -19.72 15.46
CA TRP A 110 -7.59 -18.40 16.13
C TRP A 110 -8.70 -18.27 17.17
N SER A 111 -9.76 -19.07 17.07
CA SER A 111 -10.85 -19.11 18.05
C SER A 111 -10.56 -20.04 19.22
N GLU A 112 -9.30 -20.44 19.42
CA GLU A 112 -8.81 -21.36 20.46
C GLU A 112 -9.36 -22.80 20.39
N ARG A 113 -10.25 -23.07 19.44
CA ARG A 113 -10.75 -24.41 19.15
C ARG A 113 -9.76 -25.18 18.31
N GLU A 114 -9.78 -26.49 18.46
CA GLU A 114 -9.08 -27.39 17.57
C GLU A 114 -9.99 -27.81 16.42
N ILE A 115 -9.48 -27.72 15.20
CA ILE A 115 -10.22 -28.11 13.99
C ILE A 115 -9.54 -29.32 13.37
N PRO A 116 -10.27 -30.42 13.09
CA PRO A 116 -9.73 -31.56 12.36
C PRO A 116 -9.22 -31.14 10.97
N VAL A 117 -7.99 -31.55 10.64
CA VAL A 117 -7.36 -31.23 9.36
C VAL A 117 -6.53 -32.42 8.88
N VAL A 118 -6.22 -32.42 7.58
CA VAL A 118 -5.20 -33.30 7.02
C VAL A 118 -4.11 -32.42 6.41
N LEU A 119 -2.85 -32.66 6.77
CA LEU A 119 -1.70 -32.03 6.14
C LEU A 119 -1.15 -32.94 5.05
N GLU A 120 -1.16 -32.45 3.81
CA GLU A 120 -0.60 -33.14 2.65
C GLU A 120 0.75 -32.50 2.28
N VAL A 121 1.80 -33.31 2.21
CA VAL A 121 3.14 -32.91 1.76
C VAL A 121 3.19 -32.99 0.24
N GLY A 122 3.08 -31.84 -0.44
CA GLY A 122 3.15 -31.75 -1.89
C GLY A 122 4.48 -31.15 -2.38
N PRO A 123 4.70 -31.09 -3.72
CA PRO A 123 5.93 -30.55 -4.29
C PRO A 123 6.06 -29.02 -4.12
N GLN A 124 4.96 -28.28 -4.09
CA GLN A 124 4.95 -26.81 -3.94
C GLN A 124 4.94 -26.33 -2.48
N GLY A 125 4.52 -27.18 -1.54
CA GLY A 125 4.34 -26.81 -0.14
C GLY A 125 3.46 -27.78 0.64
N LEU A 126 3.14 -27.40 1.88
CA LEU A 126 2.21 -28.13 2.76
C LEU A 126 0.77 -27.66 2.51
N SER A 127 -0.11 -28.56 2.10
CA SER A 127 -1.52 -28.27 1.90
C SER A 127 -2.34 -28.67 3.12
N GLN A 128 -3.12 -27.74 3.65
CA GLN A 128 -4.12 -28.02 4.69
C GLN A 128 -5.45 -28.36 4.02
N LEU A 129 -5.89 -29.60 4.16
CA LEU A 129 -7.15 -30.12 3.66
C LEU A 129 -8.17 -30.25 4.80
N GLU A 130 -9.46 -30.18 4.48
CA GLU A 130 -10.51 -30.67 5.38
C GLU A 130 -10.63 -32.20 5.23
N PRO A 131 -10.96 -32.95 6.29
CA PRO A 131 -11.03 -34.41 6.21
C PRO A 131 -11.95 -34.96 5.12
N HIS A 132 -13.00 -34.21 4.76
CA HIS A 132 -14.02 -34.63 3.80
C HIS A 132 -13.95 -33.88 2.46
N SER A 133 -13.01 -32.94 2.30
CA SER A 133 -12.87 -32.15 1.07
C SER A 133 -11.50 -32.37 0.44
N PRO A 134 -11.45 -32.74 -0.85
CA PRO A 134 -10.17 -32.85 -1.56
C PRO A 134 -9.56 -31.47 -1.90
N SER A 135 -10.31 -30.37 -1.71
CA SER A 135 -9.80 -29.02 -1.98
C SER A 135 -9.02 -28.46 -0.77
N PRO A 136 -7.83 -27.86 -0.99
CA PRO A 136 -7.05 -27.27 0.09
C PRO A 136 -7.69 -25.98 0.62
N VAL A 137 -7.82 -25.89 1.94
CA VAL A 137 -8.24 -24.68 2.67
C VAL A 137 -7.12 -23.65 2.73
N ALA A 138 -5.88 -24.13 2.85
CA ALA A 138 -4.67 -23.31 2.86
C ALA A 138 -3.52 -24.08 2.21
N LEU A 139 -2.62 -23.34 1.58
CA LEU A 139 -1.32 -23.83 1.14
C LEU A 139 -0.25 -23.01 1.88
N TYR A 140 0.75 -23.69 2.42
CA TYR A 140 1.97 -23.08 2.96
C TYR A 140 3.11 -23.41 2.00
N PRO A 141 3.40 -22.52 1.02
CA PRO A 141 4.45 -22.78 0.04
C PRO A 141 5.81 -22.91 0.71
N TYR A 142 6.66 -23.81 0.23
CA TYR A 142 7.98 -23.98 0.85
C TYR A 142 8.84 -22.71 0.79
N ARG A 143 8.68 -21.89 -0.26
CA ARG A 143 9.35 -20.59 -0.37
C ARG A 143 9.03 -19.62 0.78
N ASP A 144 7.86 -19.79 1.41
CA ASP A 144 7.36 -18.93 2.48
C ASP A 144 7.54 -19.62 3.85
N LEU A 145 7.93 -20.90 3.89
CA LEU A 145 8.11 -21.69 5.10
C LEU A 145 9.53 -21.46 5.67
N VAL A 146 9.63 -20.64 6.70
CA VAL A 146 10.90 -20.22 7.29
C VAL A 146 11.47 -21.34 8.17
N ALA A 147 10.63 -21.94 9.00
CA ALA A 147 11.05 -22.97 9.94
C ALA A 147 9.91 -23.89 10.38
N LEU A 148 10.30 -25.04 10.90
CA LEU A 148 9.44 -25.99 11.62
C LEU A 148 9.88 -26.05 13.08
N VAL A 149 8.92 -25.95 14.00
CA VAL A 149 9.17 -25.93 15.44
C VAL A 149 8.35 -27.04 16.10
N ALA A 150 9.00 -27.92 16.86
CA ALA A 150 8.29 -28.90 17.68
C ALA A 150 7.69 -28.24 18.92
N LEU A 151 6.51 -28.68 19.35
CA LEU A 151 5.99 -28.28 20.66
C LEU A 151 6.55 -29.18 21.76
N SER A 152 7.15 -28.59 22.79
CA SER A 152 7.87 -29.31 23.85
C SER A 152 6.95 -30.04 24.82
N ASP A 153 5.73 -29.55 25.01
CA ASP A 153 4.74 -29.99 25.99
C ASP A 153 3.52 -30.69 25.36
N THR A 154 3.48 -30.78 24.03
CA THR A 154 2.33 -31.31 23.29
C THR A 154 2.78 -32.46 22.37
N PRO A 155 2.46 -33.73 22.70
CA PRO A 155 2.78 -34.88 21.85
C PRO A 155 2.21 -34.70 20.44
N GLY A 156 3.05 -34.88 19.42
CA GLY A 156 2.67 -34.64 18.01
C GLY A 156 2.51 -33.15 17.63
N GLY A 157 2.73 -32.23 18.57
CA GLY A 157 2.59 -30.79 18.37
C GLY A 157 3.70 -30.19 17.51
N LEU A 158 3.32 -29.34 16.55
CA LEU A 158 4.15 -28.71 15.54
C LEU A 158 3.67 -27.27 15.26
N ALA A 159 4.58 -26.32 15.14
CA ALA A 159 4.30 -25.00 14.58
C ALA A 159 5.06 -24.79 13.26
N LEU A 160 4.34 -24.35 12.23
CA LEU A 160 4.91 -23.86 10.97
C LEU A 160 5.18 -22.36 11.10
N VAL A 161 6.43 -21.93 10.93
CA VAL A 161 6.79 -20.50 10.89
C VAL A 161 6.78 -20.04 9.43
N VAL A 162 5.90 -19.10 9.10
CA VAL A 162 5.58 -18.73 7.72
C VAL A 162 5.68 -17.22 7.49
N GLY A 163 6.29 -16.84 6.38
CA GLY A 163 6.34 -15.47 5.87
C GLY A 163 7.41 -14.57 6.51
N SER A 164 7.46 -13.33 6.05
CA SER A 164 8.48 -12.32 6.39
C SER A 164 8.51 -11.90 7.86
N PHE A 165 7.39 -12.05 8.58
CA PHE A 165 7.24 -11.62 9.97
C PHE A 165 7.10 -12.79 10.95
N ASP A 166 7.50 -14.00 10.53
CA ASP A 166 7.55 -15.21 11.36
C ASP A 166 6.18 -15.59 11.98
N ARG A 167 5.09 -15.61 11.18
CA ARG A 167 3.77 -16.02 11.68
C ARG A 167 3.76 -17.52 12.00
N LEU A 168 3.21 -17.93 13.14
CA LEU A 168 3.06 -19.35 13.48
C LEU A 168 1.68 -19.89 13.10
N HIS A 169 1.69 -21.11 12.55
CA HIS A 169 0.50 -21.95 12.40
C HIS A 169 0.69 -23.24 13.17
N VAL A 170 -0.14 -23.47 14.19
CA VAL A 170 0.04 -24.55 15.16
C VAL A 170 -0.87 -25.73 14.86
N PHE A 171 -0.30 -26.93 14.88
CA PHE A 171 -0.95 -28.20 14.57
C PHE A 171 -0.54 -29.29 15.58
N VAL A 172 -1.36 -30.33 15.67
CA VAL A 172 -1.05 -31.59 16.33
C VAL A 172 -1.27 -32.71 15.33
N VAL A 173 -0.23 -33.50 15.04
CA VAL A 173 -0.24 -34.55 14.01
C VAL A 173 0.32 -35.86 14.56
N GLU A 174 -0.18 -36.99 14.07
CA GLU A 174 0.19 -38.32 14.59
C GLU A 174 1.68 -38.66 14.38
N LYS A 175 2.25 -38.27 13.24
CA LYS A 175 3.63 -38.59 12.82
C LYS A 175 4.48 -37.35 12.60
N ARG A 176 4.55 -36.47 13.60
CA ARG A 176 5.25 -35.17 13.53
C ARG A 176 6.64 -35.25 12.91
N GLU A 177 7.51 -36.13 13.42
CA GLU A 177 8.91 -36.21 12.98
C GLU A 177 9.04 -36.63 11.51
N GLU A 178 8.17 -37.54 11.07
CA GLU A 178 8.13 -38.00 9.68
C GLU A 178 7.68 -36.87 8.76
N LEU A 179 6.57 -36.20 9.10
CA LEU A 179 6.05 -35.03 8.36
C LEU A 179 7.11 -33.94 8.25
N MET A 180 7.76 -33.60 9.37
CA MET A 180 8.77 -32.56 9.43
C MET A 180 9.96 -32.87 8.51
N LYS A 181 10.48 -34.10 8.55
CA LYS A 181 11.57 -34.55 7.67
C LYS A 181 11.15 -34.56 6.20
N GLN A 182 9.96 -35.07 5.90
CA GLN A 182 9.45 -35.09 4.52
C GLN A 182 9.25 -33.67 3.97
N ALA A 183 8.70 -32.75 4.75
CA ALA A 183 8.50 -31.36 4.34
C ALA A 183 9.84 -30.68 3.99
N VAL A 184 10.87 -30.85 4.81
CA VAL A 184 12.22 -30.30 4.55
C VAL A 184 12.85 -30.94 3.30
N ASN A 185 12.72 -32.25 3.15
CA ASN A 185 13.24 -32.96 1.97
C ASN A 185 12.54 -32.48 0.69
N CYS A 186 11.21 -32.40 0.69
CA CYS A 186 10.43 -31.92 -0.45
C CYS A 186 10.74 -30.45 -0.79
N ALA A 187 10.92 -29.60 0.22
CA ALA A 187 11.32 -28.20 0.05
C ALA A 187 12.66 -28.06 -0.69
N GLY A 188 13.66 -28.86 -0.28
CA GLY A 188 14.97 -28.89 -0.92
C GLY A 188 14.93 -29.50 -2.33
N GLN A 189 14.22 -30.61 -2.51
CA GLN A 189 14.16 -31.35 -3.77
C GLN A 189 13.37 -30.60 -4.86
N HIS A 190 12.19 -30.07 -4.52
CA HIS A 190 11.26 -29.53 -5.51
C HIS A 190 11.39 -28.03 -5.72
N VAL A 191 11.70 -27.26 -4.67
CA VAL A 191 11.75 -25.78 -4.73
C VAL A 191 13.18 -25.26 -4.55
N GLY A 192 14.06 -26.04 -3.93
CA GLY A 192 15.45 -25.69 -3.70
C GLY A 192 15.66 -24.81 -2.47
N VAL A 193 14.71 -24.79 -1.52
CA VAL A 193 14.78 -23.95 -0.32
C VAL A 193 15.13 -24.78 0.91
N SER A 194 15.91 -24.19 1.81
CA SER A 194 16.27 -24.81 3.09
C SER A 194 15.30 -24.34 4.16
N VAL A 195 14.57 -25.30 4.76
CA VAL A 195 13.66 -25.04 5.87
C VAL A 195 14.36 -25.48 7.15
N ALA A 196 14.50 -24.56 8.11
CA ALA A 196 15.23 -24.82 9.35
C ALA A 196 14.35 -25.54 10.38
N PHE A 197 14.99 -26.35 11.23
CA PHE A 197 14.42 -26.75 12.52
C PHE A 197 14.80 -25.71 13.57
N ARG A 198 13.82 -25.15 14.27
CA ARG A 198 14.03 -24.23 15.39
C ARG A 198 13.87 -24.98 16.72
N GLU A 199 14.41 -24.39 17.79
CA GLU A 199 14.31 -24.94 19.14
C GLU A 199 12.84 -25.16 19.54
N PRO A 200 12.52 -26.26 20.24
CA PRO A 200 11.15 -26.53 20.69
C PRO A 200 10.61 -25.42 21.59
N ILE A 201 9.31 -25.14 21.47
CA ILE A 201 8.59 -24.14 22.29
C ILE A 201 7.36 -24.77 22.94
N SER A 202 6.88 -24.22 24.05
CA SER A 202 5.61 -24.66 24.64
C SER A 202 4.41 -24.26 23.77
N LEU A 203 3.29 -24.96 23.87
CA LEU A 203 2.04 -24.58 23.20
C LEU A 203 1.60 -23.17 23.62
N ALA A 204 1.67 -22.86 24.91
CA ALA A 204 1.28 -21.55 25.43
C ALA A 204 2.13 -20.43 24.82
N SER A 205 3.46 -20.60 24.77
CA SER A 205 4.38 -19.65 24.13
C SER A 205 4.09 -19.51 22.64
N ALA A 206 3.85 -20.62 21.93
CA ALA A 206 3.52 -20.62 20.51
C ALA A 206 2.23 -19.84 20.21
N LEU A 207 1.22 -19.95 21.06
CA LEU A 207 -0.05 -19.23 20.93
C LEU A 207 0.11 -17.74 21.24
N GLN A 208 0.92 -17.38 22.24
CA GLN A 208 1.22 -16.01 22.60
C GLN A 208 1.94 -15.27 21.46
N VAL A 209 2.91 -15.91 20.79
CA VAL A 209 3.67 -15.32 19.67
C VAL A 209 3.13 -15.71 18.29
N ARG A 210 1.87 -16.19 18.20
CA ARG A 210 1.37 -16.79 16.94
C ARG A 210 1.32 -15.83 15.75
N LEU A 211 1.27 -14.52 16.03
CA LEU A 211 1.25 -13.47 15.02
C LEU A 211 2.66 -13.01 14.63
N GLY A 212 3.68 -13.73 15.12
CA GLY A 212 5.09 -13.46 14.83
C GLY A 212 5.57 -12.20 15.52
N ARG A 213 6.39 -11.39 14.81
CA ARG A 213 7.00 -10.15 15.33
C ARG A 213 5.98 -9.09 15.77
N PHE A 214 4.73 -9.22 15.34
CA PHE A 214 3.63 -8.30 15.64
C PHE A 214 2.65 -8.88 16.67
N SER A 215 3.14 -9.70 17.61
CA SER A 215 2.34 -10.22 18.72
C SER A 215 2.36 -9.32 19.96
N THR A 216 3.01 -8.16 19.89
CA THR A 216 3.08 -7.17 20.99
C THR A 216 1.76 -6.39 21.11
N ASP A 217 1.46 -5.88 22.30
CA ASP A 217 0.24 -5.09 22.52
C ASP A 217 0.20 -3.83 21.64
N GLU A 218 1.35 -3.17 21.44
CA GLU A 218 1.51 -2.03 20.53
C GLU A 218 1.05 -2.36 19.10
N ALA A 219 1.49 -3.50 18.55
CA ALA A 219 1.15 -3.92 17.20
C ALA A 219 -0.31 -4.38 17.04
N LEU A 220 -1.02 -4.61 18.16
CA LEU A 220 -2.39 -5.11 18.18
C LEU A 220 -3.41 -4.05 18.62
N THR A 221 -2.98 -2.95 19.22
CA THR A 221 -3.86 -1.88 19.69
C THR A 221 -4.44 -1.11 18.50
N SER A 222 -5.77 -1.18 18.34
CA SER A 222 -6.49 -0.53 17.25
C SER A 222 -6.47 0.99 17.39
N LEU A 223 -6.05 1.70 16.35
CA LEU A 223 -6.19 3.15 16.20
C LEU A 223 -7.60 3.52 15.71
N CYS A 224 -8.11 2.73 14.77
CA CYS A 224 -9.45 2.88 14.23
C CYS A 224 -9.96 1.52 13.76
N GLU A 225 -11.28 1.39 13.69
CA GLU A 225 -11.95 0.13 13.37
C GLU A 225 -13.05 0.36 12.34
N PHE A 226 -13.09 -0.51 11.33
CA PHE A 226 -14.14 -0.51 10.33
C PHE A 226 -14.82 -1.86 10.27
N VAL A 227 -16.14 -1.87 10.16
CA VAL A 227 -16.88 -3.10 9.90
C VAL A 227 -16.72 -3.46 8.42
N VAL A 228 -16.25 -4.68 8.16
CA VAL A 228 -16.08 -5.22 6.81
C VAL A 228 -16.69 -6.61 6.69
N HIS A 229 -16.99 -7.01 5.46
CA HIS A 229 -17.32 -8.39 5.13
C HIS A 229 -16.23 -8.97 4.24
N LYS A 230 -15.51 -9.96 4.76
CA LYS A 230 -14.42 -10.62 4.06
C LYS A 230 -14.98 -11.63 3.07
N VAL A 231 -14.62 -11.47 1.80
CA VAL A 231 -14.95 -12.41 0.74
C VAL A 231 -13.77 -13.36 0.55
N THR A 232 -13.98 -14.65 0.76
CA THR A 232 -12.92 -15.65 0.66
C THR A 232 -13.48 -17.00 0.21
N PRO A 233 -12.74 -17.80 -0.58
CA PRO A 233 -13.19 -19.14 -0.98
C PRO A 233 -13.43 -20.10 0.19
N ARG A 234 -12.92 -19.79 1.39
CA ARG A 234 -13.09 -20.62 2.60
C ARG A 234 -14.51 -20.59 3.15
N HIS A 235 -15.30 -19.60 2.80
CA HIS A 235 -16.66 -19.43 3.29
C HIS A 235 -17.59 -19.21 2.09
N LYS A 236 -18.75 -19.87 2.10
CA LYS A 236 -19.75 -19.71 1.03
C LYS A 236 -20.30 -18.28 0.97
N GLU A 237 -20.37 -17.63 2.13
CA GLU A 237 -20.88 -16.28 2.29
C GLU A 237 -19.80 -15.33 2.83
N PRO A 238 -19.87 -14.02 2.52
CA PRO A 238 -18.99 -13.02 3.10
C PRO A 238 -19.06 -13.01 4.63
N VAL A 239 -17.91 -12.99 5.29
CA VAL A 239 -17.84 -13.10 6.76
C VAL A 239 -17.58 -11.74 7.40
N LYS A 240 -18.44 -11.33 8.34
CA LYS A 240 -18.28 -10.08 9.10
C LYS A 240 -16.99 -10.09 9.94
N ARG A 241 -16.20 -9.03 9.83
CA ARG A 241 -14.96 -8.78 10.58
C ARG A 241 -14.87 -7.32 10.98
N LEU A 242 -14.11 -7.03 12.04
CA LEU A 242 -13.58 -5.70 12.27
C LEU A 242 -12.20 -5.63 11.59
N LEU A 243 -12.02 -4.69 10.68
CA LEU A 243 -10.71 -4.38 10.11
C LEU A 243 -10.15 -3.19 10.86
N CYS A 244 -9.15 -3.45 11.68
CA CYS A 244 -8.53 -2.47 12.56
C CYS A 244 -7.20 -2.02 11.99
N LEU A 245 -6.97 -0.71 11.94
CA LEU A 245 -5.65 -0.15 11.65
C LEU A 245 -4.92 0.02 12.97
N THR A 246 -3.70 -0.47 13.05
CA THR A 246 -2.76 -0.23 14.16
C THR A 246 -1.61 0.66 13.65
N GLU A 247 -0.60 0.92 14.46
CA GLU A 247 0.57 1.68 13.98
C GLU A 247 1.34 0.96 12.86
N SER A 248 1.43 -0.36 12.94
CA SER A 248 2.29 -1.16 12.04
C SER A 248 1.53 -2.20 11.21
N CYS A 249 0.26 -2.45 11.50
CA CYS A 249 -0.50 -3.58 10.93
C CYS A 249 -1.96 -3.24 10.58
N LEU A 250 -2.49 -3.95 9.58
CA LEU A 250 -3.93 -4.19 9.41
C LEU A 250 -4.30 -5.48 10.15
N VAL A 251 -5.22 -5.38 11.10
CA VAL A 251 -5.64 -6.49 11.96
C VAL A 251 -7.10 -6.83 11.65
N GLU A 252 -7.38 -8.10 11.38
CA GLU A 252 -8.75 -8.62 11.33
C GLU A 252 -9.13 -9.16 12.70
N ARG A 253 -10.19 -8.63 13.31
CA ARG A 253 -10.78 -9.16 14.55
C ARG A 253 -12.13 -9.78 14.30
N ASP A 254 -12.45 -10.78 15.12
CA ASP A 254 -13.80 -11.31 15.20
C ASP A 254 -14.69 -10.33 15.99
N PRO A 255 -15.84 -9.88 15.45
CA PRO A 255 -16.67 -8.89 16.14
C PRO A 255 -17.29 -9.37 17.44
N SER A 256 -17.45 -10.69 17.64
CA SER A 256 -18.15 -11.24 18.81
C SER A 256 -17.22 -11.46 20.00
N SER A 257 -16.01 -11.90 19.75
CA SER A 257 -14.99 -12.21 20.77
C SER A 257 -13.90 -11.15 20.88
N TYR A 258 -13.83 -10.23 19.92
CA TYR A 258 -12.74 -9.27 19.74
C TYR A 258 -11.34 -9.91 19.51
N THR A 259 -11.28 -11.24 19.40
CA THR A 259 -10.05 -11.99 19.17
C THR A 259 -9.47 -11.72 17.79
N VAL A 260 -8.14 -11.60 17.72
CA VAL A 260 -7.43 -11.37 16.46
C VAL A 260 -7.49 -12.62 15.57
N VAL A 261 -8.17 -12.53 14.43
CA VAL A 261 -8.23 -13.61 13.44
C VAL A 261 -6.89 -13.73 12.69
N THR A 262 -6.36 -12.59 12.24
CA THR A 262 -5.09 -12.48 11.52
C THR A 262 -4.65 -11.03 11.47
N LEU A 263 -3.37 -10.79 11.15
CA LEU A 263 -2.88 -9.46 10.80
C LEU A 263 -1.99 -9.49 9.56
N ARG A 264 -1.72 -8.31 9.01
CA ARG A 264 -0.74 -8.06 7.94
C ARG A 264 0.01 -6.76 8.21
N PRO A 265 1.34 -6.72 8.08
CA PRO A 265 2.10 -5.47 8.21
C PRO A 265 1.66 -4.44 7.17
N LEU A 266 1.63 -3.16 7.56
CA LEU A 266 1.34 -2.05 6.65
C LEU A 266 2.44 -1.89 5.59
N ALA A 267 3.69 -2.12 5.98
CA ALA A 267 4.85 -2.11 5.08
C ALA A 267 4.71 -3.13 3.93
N ASP A 268 3.94 -4.20 4.10
CA ASP A 268 3.73 -5.23 3.08
C ASP A 268 2.62 -4.86 2.08
N VAL A 269 1.83 -3.80 2.32
CA VAL A 269 0.74 -3.39 1.42
C VAL A 269 1.32 -2.72 0.18
N CYS A 270 1.11 -3.30 -1.01
CA CYS A 270 1.63 -2.75 -2.26
C CYS A 270 0.60 -1.93 -3.03
N ARG A 271 -0.67 -2.35 -3.00
CA ARG A 271 -1.74 -1.72 -3.76
C ARG A 271 -3.07 -1.89 -3.06
N ILE A 272 -3.90 -0.87 -3.18
CA ILE A 272 -5.29 -0.87 -2.73
C ILE A 272 -6.16 -0.68 -3.98
N VAL A 273 -7.14 -1.56 -4.20
CA VAL A 273 -8.06 -1.43 -5.34
C VAL A 273 -9.42 -0.98 -4.84
N ARG A 274 -9.87 0.17 -5.33
CA ARG A 274 -11.24 0.68 -5.15
C ARG A 274 -12.07 0.27 -6.36
N CYS A 275 -12.87 -0.78 -6.24
CA CYS A 275 -13.64 -1.32 -7.36
C CYS A 275 -14.65 -0.30 -7.90
N ARG A 276 -14.60 -0.02 -9.21
CA ARG A 276 -15.60 0.83 -9.90
C ARG A 276 -16.98 0.20 -9.97
N GLU A 277 -17.04 -1.08 -10.30
CA GLU A 277 -18.29 -1.81 -10.56
C GLU A 277 -19.09 -2.10 -9.29
N HIS A 278 -18.43 -2.11 -8.12
CA HIS A 278 -19.05 -2.46 -6.86
C HIS A 278 -18.71 -1.43 -5.78
N LEU A 279 -19.69 -0.59 -5.43
CA LEU A 279 -19.54 0.61 -4.57
C LEU A 279 -18.98 0.33 -3.17
N GLN A 280 -19.15 -0.88 -2.65
CA GLN A 280 -18.65 -1.27 -1.33
C GLN A 280 -17.38 -2.11 -1.40
N GLN A 281 -16.99 -2.62 -2.58
CA GLN A 281 -15.90 -3.58 -2.68
C GLN A 281 -14.56 -2.88 -2.77
N PHE A 282 -13.59 -3.44 -2.06
CA PHE A 282 -12.19 -3.08 -2.18
C PHE A 282 -11.30 -4.31 -2.01
N ILE A 283 -10.05 -4.17 -2.46
CA ILE A 283 -9.05 -5.24 -2.43
C ILE A 283 -7.76 -4.67 -1.86
N VAL A 284 -7.10 -5.43 -0.99
CA VAL A 284 -5.74 -5.12 -0.52
C VAL A 284 -4.79 -6.16 -1.06
N GLU A 285 -3.77 -5.71 -1.78
CA GLU A 285 -2.74 -6.55 -2.39
C GLU A 285 -1.41 -6.37 -1.65
N TYR A 286 -0.78 -7.48 -1.28
CA TYR A 286 0.45 -7.50 -0.48
C TYR A 286 1.65 -7.95 -1.31
N GLY A 287 2.86 -7.56 -0.91
CA GLY A 287 4.09 -7.81 -1.66
C GLY A 287 4.43 -9.28 -1.89
N GLN A 288 3.92 -10.19 -1.06
CA GLN A 288 4.09 -11.65 -1.25
C GLN A 288 3.06 -12.27 -2.21
N GLY A 289 2.21 -11.44 -2.83
CA GLY A 289 1.15 -11.87 -3.73
C GLY A 289 -0.13 -12.34 -3.04
N ASP A 290 -0.24 -12.17 -1.72
CA ASP A 290 -1.50 -12.37 -0.99
C ASP A 290 -2.48 -11.25 -1.39
N VAL A 291 -3.75 -11.61 -1.58
CA VAL A 291 -4.79 -10.69 -2.03
C VAL A 291 -6.02 -10.91 -1.16
N ARG A 292 -6.53 -9.82 -0.57
CA ARG A 292 -7.66 -9.86 0.35
C ARG A 292 -8.82 -9.04 -0.20
N HIS A 293 -10.00 -9.65 -0.24
CA HIS A 293 -11.21 -9.06 -0.77
C HIS A 293 -12.18 -8.74 0.37
N TYR A 294 -12.73 -7.52 0.33
CA TYR A 294 -13.63 -7.03 1.35
C TYR A 294 -14.78 -6.23 0.73
N THR A 295 -15.89 -6.16 1.44
CA THR A 295 -16.91 -5.12 1.24
C THR A 295 -17.13 -4.33 2.53
N SER A 296 -17.42 -3.03 2.41
CA SER A 296 -17.75 -2.16 3.54
C SER A 296 -18.67 -1.03 3.08
N THR A 297 -19.61 -0.63 3.94
CA THR A 297 -20.44 0.57 3.77
C THR A 297 -19.59 1.84 3.82
N ASP A 298 -18.54 1.83 4.63
CA ASP A 298 -17.62 2.96 4.85
C ASP A 298 -16.36 2.85 4.01
N ARG A 299 -16.45 2.20 2.83
CA ARG A 299 -15.30 1.86 1.98
C ARG A 299 -14.33 3.03 1.81
N ASP A 300 -14.81 4.18 1.34
CA ASP A 300 -13.90 5.28 0.97
C ASP A 300 -13.25 5.94 2.21
N ALA A 301 -13.93 5.94 3.36
CA ALA A 301 -13.36 6.37 4.64
C ALA A 301 -12.28 5.41 5.16
N LEU A 302 -12.57 4.11 5.08
CA LEU A 302 -11.62 3.05 5.38
C LEU A 302 -10.38 3.19 4.48
N LEU A 303 -10.57 3.31 3.16
CA LEU A 303 -9.47 3.39 2.21
C LEU A 303 -8.59 4.63 2.43
N ALA A 304 -9.17 5.79 2.73
CA ALA A 304 -8.40 6.98 3.08
C ALA A 304 -7.54 6.75 4.33
N THR A 305 -8.12 6.14 5.37
CA THR A 305 -7.42 5.86 6.64
C THR A 305 -6.29 4.85 6.46
N VAL A 306 -6.54 3.78 5.70
CA VAL A 306 -5.55 2.73 5.42
C VAL A 306 -4.43 3.29 4.53
N LEU A 307 -4.75 4.08 3.52
CA LEU A 307 -3.75 4.67 2.63
C LEU A 307 -2.81 5.62 3.38
N ASP A 308 -3.33 6.54 4.18
CA ASP A 308 -2.54 7.40 5.08
C ASP A 308 -1.70 6.55 6.04
N GLY A 309 -2.28 5.50 6.62
CA GLY A 309 -1.55 4.61 7.53
C GLY A 309 -0.38 3.87 6.90
N VAL A 310 -0.55 3.36 5.68
CA VAL A 310 0.53 2.68 4.95
C VAL A 310 1.62 3.68 4.54
N ARG A 311 1.25 4.86 4.05
CA ARG A 311 2.23 5.91 3.70
C ARG A 311 3.02 6.37 4.94
N ALA A 312 2.32 6.56 6.06
CA ALA A 312 2.92 6.96 7.33
C ALA A 312 3.85 5.89 7.92
N SER A 313 3.65 4.59 7.63
CA SER A 313 4.57 3.52 8.03
C SER A 313 5.87 3.48 7.22
N GLY A 314 6.15 4.50 6.40
CA GLY A 314 7.33 4.60 5.53
C GLY A 314 7.17 3.93 4.16
N ASN A 315 5.99 3.39 3.84
CA ASN A 315 5.75 2.77 2.54
C ASN A 315 5.16 3.78 1.55
N GLY A 316 6.04 4.57 0.92
CA GLY A 316 5.67 5.53 -0.12
C GLY A 316 5.27 4.92 -1.47
N ASN A 317 5.30 3.59 -1.61
CA ASN A 317 5.01 2.88 -2.86
C ASN A 317 3.57 2.39 -2.99
N VAL A 318 2.80 2.45 -1.90
CA VAL A 318 1.37 2.15 -1.94
C VAL A 318 0.64 3.15 -2.83
N HIS A 319 -0.29 2.64 -3.64
CA HIS A 319 -1.18 3.45 -4.44
C HIS A 319 -2.59 2.85 -4.48
N MET A 320 -3.56 3.72 -4.73
CA MET A 320 -4.94 3.34 -4.98
C MET A 320 -5.15 3.20 -6.50
N GLY A 321 -5.72 2.08 -6.94
CA GLY A 321 -6.12 1.87 -8.34
C GLY A 321 -7.60 1.52 -8.45
N LEU A 322 -8.19 1.78 -9.62
CA LEU A 322 -9.63 1.56 -9.86
C LEU A 322 -9.98 0.17 -10.41
N GLU A 323 -8.99 -0.46 -11.04
CA GLU A 323 -9.08 -1.81 -11.57
C GLU A 323 -8.03 -2.71 -10.91
N ARG A 324 -8.26 -4.02 -10.98
CA ARG A 324 -7.27 -5.00 -10.57
C ARG A 324 -6.14 -5.01 -11.59
N GLU A 325 -4.91 -5.22 -11.12
CA GLU A 325 -3.81 -5.40 -12.05
C GLU A 325 -4.02 -6.68 -12.85
N ALA A 326 -4.09 -6.56 -14.18
CA ALA A 326 -4.09 -7.72 -15.04
C ALA A 326 -2.75 -8.46 -14.87
N ARG A 327 -2.84 -9.75 -14.54
CA ARG A 327 -1.66 -10.61 -14.38
C ARG A 327 -0.84 -10.57 -15.69
N GLY A 328 0.49 -10.51 -15.55
CA GLY A 328 1.41 -10.54 -16.70
C GLY A 328 1.87 -9.19 -17.23
N ARG A 329 1.46 -8.08 -16.61
CA ARG A 329 1.93 -6.73 -17.00
C ARG A 329 3.18 -6.30 -16.23
N ARG A 330 3.30 -6.76 -14.99
CA ARG A 330 4.50 -6.57 -14.17
C ARG A 330 5.61 -7.54 -14.54
N SER A 331 6.82 -7.01 -14.67
CA SER A 331 8.10 -7.70 -14.76
C SER A 331 8.81 -7.66 -13.40
N GLY A 332 8.97 -8.81 -12.77
CA GLY A 332 9.62 -8.98 -11.47
C GLY A 332 8.67 -9.36 -10.32
N HIS A 333 9.26 -9.57 -9.14
CA HIS A 333 8.54 -9.98 -7.93
C HIS A 333 7.52 -8.91 -7.45
N PRO A 334 6.30 -9.28 -7.03
CA PRO A 334 5.25 -8.34 -6.57
C PRO A 334 5.67 -7.41 -5.42
N GLY A 335 6.56 -7.85 -4.54
CA GLY A 335 7.07 -7.07 -3.41
C GLY A 335 8.33 -6.24 -3.66
N LEU A 336 8.93 -6.29 -4.86
CA LEU A 336 10.20 -5.59 -5.13
C LEU A 336 10.09 -4.61 -6.30
N PRO A 337 10.72 -3.42 -6.22
CA PRO A 337 10.88 -2.53 -7.37
C PRO A 337 11.55 -3.28 -8.52
N ALA A 338 11.07 -3.09 -9.74
CA ALA A 338 11.75 -3.64 -10.91
C ALA A 338 13.16 -3.01 -10.99
N ARG A 339 14.21 -3.79 -10.73
CA ARG A 339 15.62 -3.34 -10.67
C ARG A 339 16.13 -2.62 -11.92
N ARG A 340 15.42 -2.71 -13.04
CA ARG A 340 15.81 -2.14 -14.34
C ARG A 340 14.70 -1.27 -14.92
N THR A 341 14.34 -0.24 -14.18
CA THR A 341 13.48 0.86 -14.63
C THR A 341 14.06 1.65 -15.83
N SER A 342 15.39 1.60 -16.02
CA SER A 342 16.13 2.40 -17.02
C SER A 342 15.84 2.07 -18.50
N ARG A 343 15.05 1.03 -18.79
CA ARG A 343 14.67 0.65 -20.17
C ARG A 343 13.17 0.60 -20.40
N LEU A 344 12.34 1.00 -19.43
CA LEU A 344 10.89 1.07 -19.64
C LEU A 344 10.40 2.13 -20.64
N PRO A 345 11.17 3.19 -21.01
CA PRO A 345 10.81 4.00 -22.17
C PRO A 345 10.76 3.20 -23.49
N SER A 346 11.47 2.06 -23.58
CA SER A 346 11.40 1.17 -24.75
C SER A 346 10.31 0.09 -24.65
N CYS A 347 9.62 -0.06 -23.51
CA CYS A 347 8.41 -0.91 -23.50
C CYS A 347 7.30 -0.29 -24.37
N ALA A 348 7.31 1.04 -24.57
CA ALA A 348 6.41 1.73 -25.48
C ALA A 348 6.63 1.38 -26.97
N SER A 349 7.79 0.84 -27.34
CA SER A 349 8.17 0.60 -28.74
C SER A 349 8.07 -0.86 -29.20
N CYS A 350 7.58 -1.77 -28.35
CA CYS A 350 7.94 -3.19 -28.48
C CYS A 350 6.75 -4.16 -28.38
N THR A 351 6.00 -4.27 -29.47
CA THR A 351 5.28 -5.50 -29.88
C THR A 351 5.14 -5.49 -31.41
N SER A 352 5.30 -6.64 -32.07
CA SER A 352 4.88 -6.84 -33.45
C SER A 352 3.34 -6.81 -33.50
N GLY A 353 2.81 -5.71 -34.06
CA GLY A 353 1.41 -5.29 -33.94
C GLY A 353 1.29 -4.12 -32.97
N ARG A 354 0.81 -2.95 -33.45
CA ARG A 354 0.72 -1.71 -32.66
C ARG A 354 -0.02 -1.99 -31.34
N PRO A 355 0.65 -1.94 -30.17
CA PRO A 355 -0.05 -2.06 -28.91
C PRO A 355 -0.97 -0.83 -28.77
N ARG A 356 -2.20 -1.02 -28.28
CA ARG A 356 -3.05 0.13 -27.92
C ARG A 356 -2.35 0.89 -26.79
N ASN A 357 -2.33 2.22 -26.84
CA ASN A 357 -1.70 3.11 -25.83
C ASN A 357 -1.97 2.68 -24.38
N ARG A 358 -3.18 2.16 -24.10
CA ARG A 358 -3.59 1.61 -22.80
C ARG A 358 -2.70 0.47 -22.28
N GLU A 359 -2.31 -0.51 -23.10
CA GLU A 359 -1.52 -1.65 -22.61
C GLU A 359 -0.11 -1.20 -22.19
N LEU A 360 0.49 -0.28 -22.97
CA LEU A 360 1.79 0.31 -22.65
C LEU A 360 1.75 1.06 -21.32
N LEU A 361 0.69 1.83 -21.11
CA LEU A 361 0.44 2.60 -19.90
C LEU A 361 0.28 1.69 -18.66
N GLU A 362 -0.49 0.62 -18.81
CA GLU A 362 -0.73 -0.35 -17.74
C GLU A 362 0.56 -1.11 -17.40
N ARG A 363 1.37 -1.49 -18.40
CA ARG A 363 2.71 -2.08 -18.17
C ARG A 363 3.63 -1.08 -17.48
N PHE A 364 3.64 0.19 -17.88
CA PHE A 364 4.44 1.21 -17.21
C PHE A 364 4.07 1.31 -15.72
N ASN A 365 2.79 1.48 -15.41
CA ASN A 365 2.29 1.60 -14.03
C ASN A 365 2.56 0.37 -13.16
N SER A 366 2.59 -0.82 -13.77
CA SER A 366 2.87 -2.09 -13.10
C SER A 366 4.36 -2.27 -12.74
N ASN A 367 5.25 -1.53 -13.40
CA ASN A 367 6.70 -1.74 -13.33
C ASN A 367 7.47 -0.56 -12.74
N VAL A 368 6.88 0.63 -12.74
CA VAL A 368 7.47 1.81 -12.12
C VAL A 368 6.88 1.98 -10.72
N PRO A 369 7.73 2.00 -9.66
CA PRO A 369 7.26 2.20 -8.29
C PRO A 369 6.45 3.49 -8.17
N TYR A 370 5.46 3.49 -7.28
CA TYR A 370 4.64 4.68 -7.13
C TYR A 370 5.48 5.88 -6.73
N SER A 371 6.48 5.70 -5.84
CA SER A 371 7.46 6.73 -5.41
C SER A 371 8.35 7.27 -6.53
N GLY A 372 8.22 6.76 -7.76
CA GLY A 372 8.96 7.20 -8.92
C GLY A 372 10.12 6.29 -9.31
N LEU A 373 10.82 6.68 -10.37
CA LEU A 373 11.98 5.95 -10.88
C LEU A 373 13.15 6.11 -9.89
N LEU A 374 13.54 5.03 -9.22
CA LEU A 374 14.71 5.03 -8.33
C LEU A 374 15.96 5.42 -9.13
N HIS A 375 16.54 6.58 -8.82
CA HIS A 375 17.86 6.96 -9.29
C HIS A 375 18.89 6.10 -8.56
N THR A 376 19.26 4.95 -9.12
CA THR A 376 20.54 4.35 -8.73
C THR A 376 21.60 5.39 -9.08
N ALA A 377 22.15 6.05 -8.06
CA ALA A 377 23.18 7.06 -8.17
C ALA A 377 24.26 6.58 -9.14
N SER A 378 24.11 6.98 -10.40
CA SER A 378 25.20 6.91 -11.35
C SER A 378 26.06 8.08 -10.93
N LYS A 379 27.25 7.80 -10.41
CA LYS A 379 28.28 8.80 -10.10
C LYS A 379 28.16 9.96 -11.08
N GLU A 380 28.07 11.18 -10.56
CA GLU A 380 28.01 12.42 -11.34
C GLU A 380 28.94 12.34 -12.54
N GLY A 381 28.37 12.43 -13.74
CA GLY A 381 29.08 12.20 -14.99
C GLY A 381 28.15 12.34 -16.19
N PHE A 382 28.76 12.49 -17.37
CA PHE A 382 28.17 12.77 -18.68
C PHE A 382 26.96 11.91 -19.11
N PHE A 383 26.70 10.78 -18.42
CA PHE A 383 25.57 9.87 -18.71
C PHE A 383 24.27 10.20 -17.94
N SER A 384 24.28 11.18 -17.05
CA SER A 384 23.11 11.62 -16.25
C SER A 384 22.09 12.43 -17.08
N GLU A 385 22.54 13.39 -17.88
CA GLU A 385 21.69 14.24 -18.73
C GLU A 385 20.81 13.45 -19.72
N ASN A 386 21.33 12.35 -20.27
CA ASN A 386 20.57 11.51 -21.20
C ASN A 386 19.37 10.81 -20.55
N LYS A 387 19.39 10.58 -19.23
CA LYS A 387 18.30 9.93 -18.51
C LYS A 387 17.22 10.92 -18.08
N GLU A 388 17.58 12.15 -17.73
CA GLU A 388 16.61 13.20 -17.42
C GLU A 388 15.76 13.55 -18.65
N LYS A 389 16.41 13.68 -19.82
CA LYS A 389 15.73 13.82 -21.11
C LYS A 389 14.79 12.66 -21.42
N GLN A 390 15.14 11.43 -21.04
CA GLN A 390 14.23 10.28 -21.22
C GLN A 390 12.97 10.38 -20.36
N VAL A 391 13.07 10.86 -19.11
CA VAL A 391 11.91 11.08 -18.25
C VAL A 391 11.02 12.18 -18.84
N GLN A 392 11.62 13.29 -19.28
CA GLN A 392 10.91 14.41 -19.91
C GLN A 392 10.20 13.97 -21.20
N ASN A 393 10.90 13.25 -22.09
CA ASN A 393 10.33 12.71 -23.32
C ASN A 393 9.21 11.70 -23.03
N GLY A 394 9.38 10.87 -21.99
CA GLY A 394 8.34 9.95 -21.51
C GLY A 394 7.09 10.68 -21.04
N LEU A 395 7.25 11.78 -20.29
CA LEU A 395 6.13 12.61 -19.84
C LEU A 395 5.39 13.22 -21.02
N VAL A 396 6.11 13.79 -21.99
CA VAL A 396 5.50 14.36 -23.20
C VAL A 396 4.76 13.30 -24.02
N ALA A 397 5.38 12.12 -24.21
CA ALA A 397 4.77 11.02 -24.94
C ALA A 397 3.48 10.52 -24.27
N ILE A 398 3.46 10.43 -22.94
CA ILE A 398 2.26 10.04 -22.19
C ILE A 398 1.16 11.11 -22.33
N LEU A 399 1.51 12.39 -22.29
CA LEU A 399 0.54 13.47 -22.51
C LEU A 399 -0.05 13.45 -23.94
N ASP A 400 0.69 12.95 -24.94
CA ASP A 400 0.21 12.78 -26.33
C ASP A 400 -0.88 11.69 -26.45
N TRP A 401 -1.00 10.82 -25.46
CA TRP A 401 -2.00 9.77 -25.44
C TRP A 401 -3.41 10.29 -25.07
N ASP A 402 -3.56 11.55 -24.64
CA ASP A 402 -4.87 12.20 -24.35
C ASP A 402 -5.73 12.51 -25.61
N SER A 403 -5.34 11.99 -26.79
CA SER A 403 -5.92 12.35 -28.09
C SER A 403 -7.23 11.64 -28.45
N SER A 404 -7.77 10.72 -27.63
CA SER A 404 -9.02 9.99 -27.93
C SER A 404 -10.14 10.27 -26.91
N GLN A 405 -11.34 10.58 -27.42
CA GLN A 405 -12.44 11.20 -26.67
C GLN A 405 -13.14 10.33 -25.59
N GLN A 406 -12.67 9.12 -25.27
CA GLN A 406 -13.31 8.26 -24.25
C GLN A 406 -12.34 7.43 -23.41
N GLU A 407 -11.04 7.77 -23.38
CA GLU A 407 -10.08 7.01 -22.58
C GLU A 407 -10.23 7.24 -21.06
N ASP A 408 -10.03 6.13 -20.34
CA ASP A 408 -9.92 6.09 -18.88
C ASP A 408 -8.70 6.90 -18.45
N LEU A 409 -8.94 8.00 -17.74
CA LEU A 409 -7.89 8.94 -17.36
C LEU A 409 -7.10 8.49 -16.13
N GLU A 410 -7.62 7.55 -15.32
CA GLU A 410 -6.93 7.17 -14.09
C GLU A 410 -5.54 6.56 -14.36
N PRO A 411 -5.37 5.59 -15.28
CA PRO A 411 -4.04 5.05 -15.59
C PRO A 411 -3.07 6.12 -16.10
N LEU A 412 -3.59 7.18 -16.74
CA LEU A 412 -2.79 8.29 -17.25
C LEU A 412 -2.21 9.12 -16.10
N PHE A 413 -3.06 9.52 -15.14
CA PHE A 413 -2.61 10.22 -13.93
C PHE A 413 -1.66 9.37 -13.09
N GLN A 414 -1.92 8.07 -12.96
CA GLN A 414 -1.01 7.14 -12.28
C GLN A 414 0.39 7.14 -12.87
N ALA A 415 0.51 7.25 -14.20
CA ALA A 415 1.78 7.26 -14.88
C ALA A 415 2.47 8.63 -14.78
N ILE A 416 1.72 9.71 -14.97
CA ILE A 416 2.23 11.09 -14.80
C ILE A 416 2.76 11.27 -13.37
N ARG A 417 2.00 10.84 -12.35
CA ARG A 417 2.44 10.88 -10.94
C ARG A 417 3.81 10.22 -10.79
N ARG A 418 3.96 8.97 -11.27
CA ARG A 418 5.22 8.22 -11.18
C ARG A 418 6.39 8.93 -11.88
N LEU A 419 6.14 9.63 -12.98
CA LEU A 419 7.16 10.42 -13.66
C LEU A 419 7.53 11.68 -12.87
N VAL A 420 6.56 12.44 -12.39
CA VAL A 420 6.81 13.69 -11.63
C VAL A 420 7.37 13.44 -10.24
N ALA A 421 7.27 12.21 -9.73
CA ALA A 421 7.85 11.82 -8.45
C ALA A 421 9.39 11.82 -8.44
N CYS A 422 10.03 11.59 -9.59
CA CYS A 422 11.48 11.66 -9.71
C CYS A 422 11.96 13.09 -10.02
N ARG A 423 13.21 13.41 -9.67
CA ARG A 423 13.79 14.77 -9.78
C ARG A 423 13.56 15.41 -11.15
N ALA A 424 13.88 14.67 -12.22
CA ALA A 424 13.75 15.17 -13.59
C ALA A 424 12.30 15.48 -13.99
N GLY A 425 11.34 14.64 -13.58
CA GLY A 425 9.93 14.86 -13.88
C GLY A 425 9.31 15.96 -13.02
N PHE A 426 9.73 16.07 -11.76
CA PHE A 426 9.33 17.15 -10.85
C PHE A 426 9.75 18.52 -11.40
N ALA A 427 10.99 18.62 -11.87
CA ALA A 427 11.55 19.81 -12.49
C ALA A 427 10.93 20.12 -13.86
N ALA A 428 10.57 19.10 -14.63
CA ALA A 428 10.00 19.24 -15.97
C ALA A 428 8.71 20.08 -15.98
N PHE A 429 7.97 20.14 -14.88
CA PHE A 429 6.72 20.88 -14.80
C PHE A 429 6.87 22.39 -15.08
N THR A 430 7.97 23.00 -14.64
CA THR A 430 8.25 24.44 -14.89
C THR A 430 9.48 24.69 -15.77
N GLN A 431 10.40 23.73 -15.90
CA GLN A 431 11.60 23.89 -16.72
C GLN A 431 11.38 23.55 -18.21
N VAL A 432 10.38 22.73 -18.54
CA VAL A 432 9.99 22.46 -19.94
C VAL A 432 9.00 23.54 -20.39
N PRO A 433 9.01 23.98 -21.67
CA PRO A 433 8.10 25.02 -22.15
C PRO A 433 6.65 24.79 -21.75
N ARG A 434 5.99 25.84 -21.26
CA ARG A 434 4.66 25.81 -20.64
C ARG A 434 3.61 25.05 -21.47
N GLN A 435 3.63 25.23 -22.79
CA GLN A 435 2.67 24.64 -23.73
C GLN A 435 2.84 23.11 -23.87
N VAL A 436 4.01 22.58 -23.52
CA VAL A 436 4.38 21.17 -23.73
C VAL A 436 4.01 20.30 -22.54
N VAL A 437 4.09 20.82 -21.31
CA VAL A 437 3.82 20.03 -20.09
C VAL A 437 2.75 20.70 -19.23
N ARG A 438 3.03 21.88 -18.68
CA ARG A 438 2.17 22.53 -17.67
C ARG A 438 0.73 22.73 -18.15
N GLU A 439 0.55 23.33 -19.32
CA GLU A 439 -0.80 23.64 -19.84
C GLU A 439 -1.59 22.35 -20.14
N ARG A 440 -0.92 21.32 -20.66
CA ARG A 440 -1.54 20.03 -20.98
C ARG A 440 -1.95 19.27 -19.73
N ILE A 441 -1.10 19.25 -18.70
CA ILE A 441 -1.46 18.71 -17.38
C ILE A 441 -2.66 19.48 -16.81
N GLY A 442 -2.65 20.81 -16.87
CA GLY A 442 -3.77 21.65 -16.42
C GLY A 442 -5.09 21.32 -17.14
N ASN A 443 -5.07 21.22 -18.46
CA ASN A 443 -6.24 20.86 -19.28
C ASN A 443 -6.75 19.46 -18.94
N LEU A 444 -5.84 18.50 -18.76
CA LEU A 444 -6.18 17.13 -18.38
C LEU A 444 -6.84 17.06 -16.99
N VAL A 445 -6.30 17.79 -16.01
CA VAL A 445 -6.87 17.90 -14.67
C VAL A 445 -8.26 18.51 -14.74
N VAL A 446 -8.44 19.67 -15.40
CA VAL A 446 -9.77 20.30 -15.52
C VAL A 446 -10.77 19.38 -16.22
N LYS A 447 -10.34 18.63 -17.25
CA LYS A 447 -11.15 17.60 -17.90
C LYS A 447 -11.55 16.49 -16.92
N ALA A 448 -10.62 16.02 -16.08
CA ALA A 448 -10.86 14.99 -15.09
C ALA A 448 -11.84 15.42 -13.98
N LEU A 449 -11.64 16.62 -13.41
CA LEU A 449 -12.50 17.17 -12.36
C LEU A 449 -13.97 17.33 -12.80
N LYS A 450 -14.23 17.43 -14.11
CA LYS A 450 -15.57 17.53 -14.71
C LYS A 450 -16.25 16.18 -14.99
N ARG A 451 -15.56 15.03 -14.83
CA ARG A 451 -16.08 13.70 -15.22
C ARG A 451 -16.97 13.01 -14.18
N ASP A 452 -17.23 13.62 -13.03
CA ASP A 452 -18.02 13.06 -11.91
C ASP A 452 -17.61 11.62 -11.53
N ASP A 453 -16.32 11.29 -11.66
CA ASP A 453 -15.73 10.02 -11.21
C ASP A 453 -14.76 10.32 -10.06
N PRO A 454 -15.14 10.06 -8.79
CA PRO A 454 -14.29 10.32 -7.63
C PRO A 454 -12.93 9.61 -7.68
N GLY A 455 -12.85 8.46 -8.36
CA GLY A 455 -11.60 7.74 -8.53
C GLY A 455 -10.61 8.46 -9.45
N VAL A 456 -11.12 9.01 -10.55
CA VAL A 456 -10.32 9.80 -11.51
C VAL A 456 -9.96 11.16 -10.91
N THR A 457 -10.90 11.82 -10.24
CA THR A 457 -10.68 13.06 -9.50
C THR A 457 -9.59 12.88 -8.44
N TYR A 458 -9.66 11.81 -7.64
CA TYR A 458 -8.62 11.49 -6.68
C TYR A 458 -7.25 11.34 -7.36
N ALA A 459 -7.15 10.55 -8.43
CA ALA A 459 -5.88 10.29 -9.12
C ALA A 459 -5.27 11.58 -9.68
N ALA A 460 -6.11 12.50 -10.18
CA ALA A 460 -5.68 13.81 -10.65
C ALA A 460 -5.12 14.67 -9.50
N VAL A 461 -5.82 14.76 -8.37
CA VAL A 461 -5.39 15.58 -7.22
C VAL A 461 -4.17 14.97 -6.51
N ASP A 462 -4.07 13.64 -6.39
CA ASP A 462 -2.89 12.95 -5.82
C ASP A 462 -1.65 13.14 -6.71
N MET A 463 -1.83 13.27 -8.04
CA MET A 463 -0.77 13.68 -8.96
C MET A 463 -0.34 15.13 -8.74
N LEU A 464 -1.28 16.07 -8.53
CA LEU A 464 -0.96 17.46 -8.18
C LEU A 464 -0.20 17.54 -6.85
N CYS A 465 -0.57 16.74 -5.86
CA CYS A 465 0.15 16.63 -4.60
C CYS A 465 1.63 16.26 -4.81
N ALA A 466 1.92 15.33 -5.73
CA ALA A 466 3.30 14.95 -6.09
C ALA A 466 4.08 16.06 -6.82
N LEU A 467 3.42 17.11 -7.30
CA LEU A 467 4.06 18.33 -7.83
C LEU A 467 4.22 19.43 -6.77
N MET A 468 3.43 19.39 -5.69
CA MET A 468 3.50 20.33 -4.58
C MET A 468 4.64 20.00 -3.60
N GLN A 469 5.03 18.73 -3.48
CA GLN A 469 6.13 18.29 -2.62
C GLN A 469 7.02 17.27 -3.36
N PRO A 470 8.36 17.41 -3.32
CA PRO A 470 9.27 16.40 -3.84
C PRO A 470 9.05 15.03 -3.19
N MET A 471 8.90 13.99 -4.03
CA MET A 471 8.76 12.58 -3.59
C MET A 471 10.07 11.79 -3.64
N HIS A 472 11.20 12.49 -3.78
CA HIS A 472 12.56 11.93 -3.90
C HIS A 472 13.48 12.59 -2.88
N ASP A 473 14.57 11.90 -2.56
CA ASP A 473 15.59 12.38 -1.63
C ASP A 473 16.27 13.66 -2.16
N ASN A 474 16.71 14.54 -1.24
CA ASN A 474 17.36 15.82 -1.55
C ASN A 474 16.51 16.71 -2.47
N GLY A 475 15.23 16.88 -2.11
CA GLY A 475 14.29 17.72 -2.85
C GLY A 475 14.78 19.17 -2.94
N ASP A 476 14.76 19.73 -4.13
CA ASP A 476 15.13 21.12 -4.41
C ASP A 476 13.98 22.05 -3.98
N LEU A 477 14.18 22.81 -2.90
CA LEU A 477 13.19 23.74 -2.35
C LEU A 477 12.86 24.89 -3.31
N TYR A 478 13.81 25.33 -4.13
CA TYR A 478 13.56 26.35 -5.15
C TYR A 478 12.65 25.79 -6.24
N GLN A 479 12.89 24.55 -6.67
CA GLN A 479 12.01 23.87 -7.62
C GLN A 479 10.62 23.59 -7.01
N GLU A 480 10.54 23.25 -5.72
CA GLU A 480 9.29 23.12 -4.98
C GLU A 480 8.49 24.43 -5.02
N GLN A 481 9.13 25.56 -4.70
CA GLN A 481 8.53 26.89 -4.76
C GLN A 481 8.02 27.23 -6.17
N MET A 482 8.83 27.01 -7.21
CA MET A 482 8.42 27.26 -8.60
C MET A 482 7.18 26.44 -9.00
N ASN A 483 7.12 25.18 -8.59
CA ASN A 483 5.97 24.32 -8.87
C ASN A 483 4.72 24.81 -8.14
N LYS A 484 4.82 25.17 -6.85
CA LYS A 484 3.71 25.74 -6.07
C LYS A 484 3.20 27.05 -6.68
N THR A 485 4.11 27.97 -6.99
CA THR A 485 3.77 29.23 -7.67
C THR A 485 2.99 28.98 -8.96
N ALA A 486 3.41 27.99 -9.75
CA ALA A 486 2.73 27.63 -10.98
C ALA A 486 1.34 26.99 -10.76
N LEU A 487 1.17 26.15 -9.74
CA LEU A 487 -0.10 25.46 -9.43
C LEU A 487 -1.13 26.38 -8.78
N LEU A 488 -0.71 27.25 -7.86
CA LEU A 488 -1.59 28.10 -7.05
C LEU A 488 -1.92 29.43 -7.73
N SER A 489 -1.28 29.74 -8.86
CA SER A 489 -1.45 31.00 -9.61
C SER A 489 -2.88 31.33 -10.10
N SER A 490 -3.77 30.33 -10.24
CA SER A 490 -5.09 30.51 -10.83
C SER A 490 -6.20 30.50 -9.78
N LYS A 491 -6.69 31.68 -9.40
CA LYS A 491 -7.81 31.82 -8.45
C LYS A 491 -9.06 31.02 -8.86
N PRO A 492 -9.54 31.04 -10.13
CA PRO A 492 -10.70 30.23 -10.53
C PRO A 492 -10.47 28.71 -10.38
N PHE A 493 -9.22 28.26 -10.52
CA PHE A 493 -8.88 26.86 -10.30
C PHE A 493 -8.90 26.50 -8.81
N LEU A 494 -8.38 27.36 -7.94
CA LEU A 494 -8.47 27.17 -6.49
C LEU A 494 -9.92 27.17 -6.00
N GLU A 495 -10.76 28.08 -6.52
CA GLU A 495 -12.19 28.11 -6.25
C GLU A 495 -12.89 26.81 -6.71
N LEU A 496 -12.50 26.26 -7.86
CA LEU A 496 -13.00 24.96 -8.32
C LEU A 496 -12.62 23.83 -7.34
N LEU A 497 -11.36 23.75 -6.90
CA LEU A 497 -10.93 22.74 -5.92
C LEU A 497 -11.69 22.87 -4.59
N MET A 498 -11.89 24.11 -4.11
CA MET A 498 -12.67 24.36 -2.91
C MET A 498 -14.14 24.00 -3.09
N SER A 499 -14.73 24.29 -4.25
CA SER A 499 -16.12 23.90 -4.55
C SER A 499 -16.30 22.38 -4.54
N LEU A 500 -15.30 21.63 -5.03
CA LEU A 500 -15.29 20.17 -4.97
C LEU A 500 -15.18 19.64 -3.55
N LEU A 501 -14.32 20.26 -2.73
CA LEU A 501 -14.20 19.93 -1.31
C LEU A 501 -15.55 20.13 -0.60
N VAL A 502 -16.13 21.32 -0.74
CA VAL A 502 -17.44 21.66 -0.16
C VAL A 502 -18.50 20.65 -0.60
N HIS A 503 -18.61 20.40 -1.90
CA HIS A 503 -19.59 19.46 -2.47
C HIS A 503 -19.51 18.06 -1.85
N HIS A 504 -18.29 17.51 -1.76
CA HIS A 504 -18.08 16.17 -1.24
C HIS A 504 -18.33 16.09 0.27
N VAL A 505 -17.91 17.10 1.03
CA VAL A 505 -18.14 17.16 2.48
C VAL A 505 -19.61 17.31 2.82
N GLU A 506 -20.34 18.20 2.14
CA GLU A 506 -21.77 18.40 2.39
C GLU A 506 -22.61 17.18 2.06
N ARG A 507 -22.21 16.41 1.05
CA ARG A 507 -22.92 15.19 0.63
C ARG A 507 -22.43 13.93 1.33
N GLY A 508 -21.33 14.00 2.10
CA GLY A 508 -20.69 12.81 2.68
C GLY A 508 -20.20 11.81 1.64
N THR A 509 -19.66 12.29 0.51
CA THR A 509 -19.17 11.46 -0.61
C THR A 509 -17.70 11.72 -0.88
N GLY A 510 -17.07 10.90 -1.74
CA GLY A 510 -15.76 11.21 -2.30
C GLY A 510 -14.65 11.36 -1.25
N THR A 511 -14.67 10.57 -0.16
CA THR A 511 -13.71 10.73 0.95
C THR A 511 -12.25 10.72 0.49
N LEU A 512 -11.90 9.92 -0.51
CA LEU A 512 -10.54 9.93 -1.07
C LEU A 512 -10.20 11.27 -1.73
N VAL A 513 -11.15 11.89 -2.44
CA VAL A 513 -11.00 13.23 -3.02
C VAL A 513 -10.84 14.27 -1.91
N VAL A 514 -11.65 14.20 -0.86
CA VAL A 514 -11.51 15.08 0.32
C VAL A 514 -10.12 14.91 0.93
N SER A 515 -9.64 13.67 1.09
CA SER A 515 -8.30 13.37 1.61
C SER A 515 -7.19 14.01 0.78
N SER A 516 -7.20 13.84 -0.55
CA SER A 516 -6.15 14.39 -1.41
C SER A 516 -6.23 15.91 -1.55
N LEU A 517 -7.42 16.51 -1.43
CA LEU A 517 -7.57 17.96 -1.34
C LEU A 517 -7.02 18.52 -0.02
N LEU A 518 -7.23 17.83 1.10
CA LEU A 518 -6.62 18.19 2.38
C LEU A 518 -5.09 18.06 2.35
N ASP A 519 -4.56 17.03 1.67
CA ASP A 519 -3.10 16.90 1.45
C ASP A 519 -2.57 18.09 0.64
N LEU A 520 -3.26 18.47 -0.45
CA LEU A 520 -2.90 19.63 -1.27
C LEU A 520 -2.89 20.94 -0.44
N LEU A 521 -3.93 21.15 0.37
CA LEU A 521 -4.01 22.29 1.29
C LEU A 521 -2.91 22.25 2.36
N THR A 522 -2.56 21.06 2.85
CA THR A 522 -1.47 20.85 3.80
C THR A 522 -0.13 21.28 3.19
N PHE A 523 0.16 20.84 1.95
CA PHE A 523 1.40 21.21 1.26
C PHE A 523 1.47 22.69 0.88
N ALA A 524 0.32 23.35 0.73
CA ALA A 524 0.25 24.78 0.41
C ALA A 524 0.36 25.67 1.66
N MET A 525 -0.29 25.30 2.78
CA MET A 525 -0.52 26.21 3.91
C MET A 525 0.08 25.77 5.25
N CYS A 526 0.42 24.50 5.44
CA CYS A 526 0.84 24.02 6.76
C CYS A 526 2.38 23.99 6.86
N HIS A 527 2.91 24.45 8.00
CA HIS A 527 4.33 24.30 8.31
C HIS A 527 4.74 22.81 8.34
N PRO A 528 5.94 22.45 7.83
CA PRO A 528 6.97 23.32 7.23
C PRO A 528 6.81 23.47 5.71
N TYR A 529 5.73 22.97 5.11
CA TYR A 529 5.52 23.02 3.66
C TYR A 529 5.20 24.44 3.16
N SER A 530 4.53 25.26 3.97
CA SER A 530 4.16 26.63 3.60
C SER A 530 5.34 27.55 3.32
N GLU A 531 6.54 27.25 3.81
CA GLU A 531 7.74 28.10 3.61
C GLU A 531 8.12 28.29 2.14
N THR A 532 7.75 27.34 1.27
CA THR A 532 7.98 27.42 -0.19
C THR A 532 6.75 27.93 -0.95
N THR A 533 5.68 28.34 -0.26
CA THR A 533 4.52 28.99 -0.88
C THR A 533 4.74 30.50 -0.92
N GLU A 534 4.49 31.13 -2.07
CA GLU A 534 4.62 32.58 -2.21
C GLU A 534 3.59 33.32 -1.33
N GLY A 535 4.03 34.32 -0.56
CA GLY A 535 3.19 34.98 0.46
C GLY A 535 1.83 35.48 -0.04
N ALA A 536 1.79 36.17 -1.19
CA ALA A 536 0.52 36.65 -1.75
C ALA A 536 -0.44 35.50 -2.15
N GLN A 537 0.11 34.36 -2.58
CA GLN A 537 -0.69 33.17 -2.90
C GLN A 537 -1.15 32.45 -1.62
N PHE A 538 -0.28 32.41 -0.61
CA PHE A 538 -0.60 31.89 0.72
C PHE A 538 -1.77 32.64 1.34
N ASP A 539 -1.69 33.97 1.42
CA ASP A 539 -2.73 34.82 2.02
C ASP A 539 -4.06 34.64 1.28
N SER A 540 -4.03 34.69 -0.06
CA SER A 540 -5.25 34.51 -0.86
C SER A 540 -5.87 33.11 -0.71
N LEU A 541 -5.06 32.07 -0.53
CA LEU A 541 -5.56 30.72 -0.31
C LEU A 541 -6.09 30.55 1.12
N LEU A 542 -5.41 31.11 2.12
CA LEU A 542 -5.83 31.09 3.51
C LEU A 542 -7.20 31.74 3.67
N ASP A 543 -7.39 32.93 3.09
CA ASP A 543 -8.69 33.64 3.09
C ASP A 543 -9.80 32.80 2.43
N LEU A 544 -9.49 32.17 1.30
CA LEU A 544 -10.44 31.32 0.58
C LEU A 544 -10.85 30.12 1.42
N VAL A 545 -9.91 29.43 2.06
CA VAL A 545 -10.21 28.25 2.90
C VAL A 545 -10.92 28.67 4.18
N ALA A 546 -10.50 29.77 4.82
CA ALA A 546 -11.12 30.33 6.01
C ALA A 546 -12.58 30.74 5.77
N SER A 547 -12.91 31.24 4.58
CA SER A 547 -14.30 31.55 4.19
C SER A 547 -15.22 30.32 4.23
N HIS A 548 -14.65 29.11 4.13
CA HIS A 548 -15.33 27.83 4.25
C HIS A 548 -15.06 27.13 5.60
N GLY A 549 -14.70 27.85 6.66
CA GLY A 549 -14.33 27.27 7.96
C GLY A 549 -15.33 26.26 8.54
N ARG A 550 -16.65 26.47 8.37
CA ARG A 550 -17.68 25.50 8.79
C ARG A 550 -17.53 24.12 8.14
N ILE A 551 -17.09 24.07 6.88
CA ILE A 551 -16.83 22.82 6.16
C ILE A 551 -15.68 22.07 6.83
N MET A 552 -14.63 22.78 7.26
CA MET A 552 -13.50 22.18 7.98
C MET A 552 -13.94 21.60 9.33
N PHE A 553 -14.80 22.29 10.08
CA PHE A 553 -15.32 21.78 11.36
C PHE A 553 -16.16 20.51 11.21
N ARG A 554 -16.91 20.36 10.11
CA ARG A 554 -17.64 19.10 9.82
C ARG A 554 -16.70 17.90 9.68
N LEU A 555 -15.49 18.11 9.15
CA LEU A 555 -14.51 17.05 8.94
C LEU A 555 -14.00 16.44 10.25
N PHE A 556 -14.07 17.15 11.38
CA PHE A 556 -13.71 16.61 12.69
C PHE A 556 -14.63 15.48 13.17
N GLN A 557 -15.78 15.29 12.52
CA GLN A 557 -16.71 14.20 12.82
C GLN A 557 -16.55 13.00 11.87
N HIS A 558 -15.62 13.09 10.92
CA HIS A 558 -15.49 12.10 9.87
C HIS A 558 -14.91 10.78 10.43
N PRO A 559 -15.42 9.59 10.03
CA PRO A 559 -14.92 8.29 10.50
C PRO A 559 -13.48 7.96 10.08
N SER A 560 -12.84 8.83 9.31
CA SER A 560 -11.48 8.62 8.79
C SER A 560 -10.54 9.52 9.57
N VAL A 561 -9.64 8.89 10.30
CA VAL A 561 -8.65 9.61 11.12
C VAL A 561 -7.72 10.46 10.24
N ALA A 562 -7.46 10.03 9.00
CA ALA A 562 -6.69 10.81 8.03
C ALA A 562 -7.38 12.15 7.68
N ILE A 563 -8.70 12.13 7.55
CA ILE A 563 -9.49 13.34 7.28
C ILE A 563 -9.49 14.28 8.49
N VAL A 564 -9.67 13.75 9.69
CA VAL A 564 -9.62 14.53 10.95
C VAL A 564 -8.24 15.18 11.12
N LYS A 565 -7.16 14.43 10.85
CA LYS A 565 -5.78 14.93 10.85
C LYS A 565 -5.58 16.06 9.85
N GLY A 566 -5.94 15.85 8.58
CA GLY A 566 -5.80 16.84 7.52
C GLY A 566 -6.55 18.14 7.81
N ALA A 567 -7.81 18.03 8.25
CA ALA A 567 -8.61 19.17 8.65
C ALA A 567 -8.02 19.91 9.86
N GLY A 568 -7.44 19.17 10.82
CA GLY A 568 -6.82 19.77 11.99
C GLY A 568 -5.54 20.55 11.66
N MET A 569 -4.70 20.02 10.75
CA MET A 569 -3.51 20.72 10.27
C MET A 569 -3.89 22.02 9.54
N VAL A 570 -4.89 21.96 8.65
CA VAL A 570 -5.40 23.14 7.94
C VAL A 570 -6.01 24.15 8.90
N MET A 571 -6.82 23.71 9.87
CA MET A 571 -7.43 24.60 10.87
C MET A 571 -6.38 25.29 11.74
N ARG A 572 -5.31 24.57 12.11
CA ARG A 572 -4.17 25.14 12.82
C ARG A 572 -3.54 26.29 12.01
N ALA A 573 -3.25 26.06 10.74
CA ALA A 573 -2.67 27.09 9.87
C ALA A 573 -3.58 28.33 9.74
N ILE A 574 -4.91 28.13 9.62
CA ILE A 574 -5.88 29.25 9.54
C ILE A 574 -5.85 30.13 10.79
N ILE A 575 -5.68 29.55 11.98
CA ILE A 575 -5.71 30.30 13.25
C ILE A 575 -4.34 30.91 13.57
N GLU A 576 -3.25 30.22 13.26
CA GLU A 576 -1.90 30.72 13.54
C GLU A 576 -1.49 31.85 12.59
N GLU A 577 -1.83 31.72 11.31
CA GLU A 577 -1.37 32.63 10.24
C GLU A 577 -2.46 33.60 9.77
N GLY A 578 -3.72 33.36 10.16
CA GLY A 578 -4.84 34.23 9.80
C GLY A 578 -4.89 35.51 10.63
N ASP A 579 -5.59 36.52 10.11
CA ASP A 579 -5.82 37.76 10.85
C ASP A 579 -6.65 37.54 12.12
N ALA A 580 -6.62 38.52 13.04
CA ALA A 580 -7.34 38.43 14.31
C ALA A 580 -8.85 38.22 14.13
N GLY A 581 -9.44 38.75 13.06
CA GLY A 581 -10.85 38.57 12.72
C GLY A 581 -11.17 37.13 12.33
N THR A 582 -10.37 36.53 11.44
CA THR A 582 -10.50 35.13 11.03
C THR A 582 -10.30 34.19 12.21
N SER A 583 -9.25 34.41 13.00
CA SER A 583 -8.96 33.62 14.20
C SER A 583 -10.13 33.61 15.17
N ARG A 584 -10.68 34.79 15.50
CA ARG A 584 -11.85 34.90 16.38
C ARG A 584 -13.07 34.17 15.82
N ARG A 585 -13.34 34.29 14.52
CA ARG A 585 -14.43 33.55 13.87
C ARG A 585 -14.24 32.04 13.98
N MET A 586 -13.02 31.52 13.80
CA MET A 586 -12.75 30.08 13.96
C MET A 586 -12.94 29.60 15.40
N GLN A 587 -12.58 30.42 16.39
CA GLN A 587 -12.83 30.13 17.81
C GLN A 587 -14.33 30.05 18.12
N GLU A 588 -15.13 30.99 17.61
CA GLU A 588 -16.59 30.99 17.74
C GLU A 588 -17.21 29.74 17.08
N LEU A 589 -16.75 29.37 15.88
CA LEU A 589 -17.19 28.15 15.19
C LEU A 589 -16.80 26.88 15.94
N ALA A 590 -15.63 26.82 16.58
CA ALA A 590 -15.20 25.67 17.36
C ALA A 590 -16.15 25.37 18.53
N LEU A 591 -16.75 26.40 19.13
CA LEU A 591 -17.80 26.25 20.14
C LEU A 591 -19.13 25.85 19.51
N ALA A 592 -19.54 26.50 18.43
CA ALA A 592 -20.82 26.25 17.78
C ALA A 592 -20.93 24.82 17.21
N GLU A 593 -19.83 24.28 16.68
CA GLU A 593 -19.76 22.94 16.07
C GLU A 593 -19.32 21.84 17.07
N ALA A 594 -19.22 22.19 18.36
CA ALA A 594 -18.77 21.32 19.46
C ALA A 594 -17.38 20.67 19.23
N ALA A 595 -16.53 21.31 18.42
CA ALA A 595 -15.19 20.80 18.12
C ALA A 595 -14.27 20.86 19.33
N LEU A 596 -14.41 21.88 20.19
CA LEU A 596 -13.65 22.02 21.43
C LEU A 596 -13.80 20.77 22.32
N ALA A 597 -15.04 20.30 22.55
CA ALA A 597 -15.29 19.14 23.41
C ALA A 597 -14.70 17.85 22.82
N ARG A 598 -14.83 17.65 21.51
CA ARG A 598 -14.30 16.47 20.82
C ARG A 598 -12.78 16.41 20.88
N HIS A 599 -12.09 17.49 20.49
CA HIS A 599 -10.64 17.51 20.54
C HIS A 599 -10.10 17.58 21.97
N LEU A 600 -10.85 18.08 22.95
CA LEU A 600 -10.48 17.95 24.36
C LEU A 600 -10.48 16.47 24.78
N HIS A 601 -11.49 15.70 24.38
CA HIS A 601 -11.50 14.26 24.61
C HIS A 601 -10.28 13.59 23.99
N ASP A 602 -9.97 13.89 22.72
CA ASP A 602 -8.82 13.28 22.03
C ASP A 602 -7.46 13.77 22.58
N ALA A 603 -7.39 15.00 23.09
CA ALA A 603 -6.21 15.56 23.74
C ALA A 603 -5.87 14.88 25.09
N LEU A 604 -6.91 14.48 25.84
CA LEU A 604 -6.80 13.85 27.16
C LEU A 604 -6.71 12.32 27.07
N PHE A 605 -7.50 11.71 26.18
CA PHE A 605 -7.73 10.27 26.11
C PHE A 605 -7.32 9.64 24.78
N GLY A 606 -6.86 10.42 23.79
CA GLY A 606 -6.18 9.87 22.63
C GLY A 606 -4.97 9.06 23.11
N GLY A 607 -5.07 7.73 23.04
CA GLY A 607 -4.17 6.83 23.77
C GLY A 607 -2.70 6.84 23.30
N GLY A 608 -1.88 6.03 23.98
CA GLY A 608 -0.54 5.58 23.54
C GLY A 608 0.65 6.48 23.93
N GLY A 609 1.81 5.85 24.14
CA GLY A 609 3.14 6.49 24.09
C GLY A 609 3.72 6.51 22.67
N ASP A 610 2.88 6.17 21.69
CA ASP A 610 3.28 5.82 20.33
C ASP A 610 3.05 6.97 19.33
N SER A 611 3.90 7.05 18.31
CA SER A 611 4.11 8.24 17.48
C SER A 611 2.85 8.78 16.77
N ARG A 612 1.92 7.92 16.31
CA ARG A 612 0.79 8.35 15.48
C ARG A 612 -0.40 8.87 16.29
N LEU A 613 -0.81 8.15 17.34
CA LEU A 613 -1.82 8.66 18.26
C LEU A 613 -1.27 9.88 19.02
N LEU A 614 0.03 9.88 19.31
CA LEU A 614 0.72 11.04 19.84
C LEU A 614 0.56 12.24 18.91
N ALA A 615 0.73 12.09 17.59
CA ALA A 615 0.55 13.19 16.64
C ALA A 615 -0.86 13.79 16.64
N LEU A 616 -1.89 12.94 16.63
CA LEU A 616 -3.28 13.39 16.69
C LEU A 616 -3.63 14.03 18.04
N ARG A 617 -3.12 13.45 19.12
CA ARG A 617 -3.25 13.97 20.49
C ARG A 617 -2.59 15.34 20.62
N GLN A 618 -1.37 15.49 20.12
CA GLN A 618 -0.64 16.76 20.13
C GLN A 618 -1.35 17.81 19.28
N LEU A 619 -1.80 17.45 18.07
CA LEU A 619 -2.60 18.33 17.23
C LEU A 619 -3.88 18.78 17.95
N SER A 620 -4.59 17.87 18.61
CA SER A 620 -5.80 18.18 19.36
C SER A 620 -5.53 19.06 20.57
N ARG A 621 -4.46 18.81 21.33
CA ARG A 621 -4.00 19.68 22.43
C ARG A 621 -3.72 21.10 21.94
N HIS A 622 -3.03 21.21 20.81
CA HIS A 622 -2.68 22.48 20.20
C HIS A 622 -3.91 23.25 19.74
N LEU A 623 -4.84 22.59 19.03
CA LEU A 623 -6.10 23.18 18.59
C LEU A 623 -6.96 23.65 19.77
N VAL A 624 -7.07 22.86 20.85
CA VAL A 624 -7.76 23.27 22.08
C VAL A 624 -7.13 24.55 22.64
N GLY A 625 -5.80 24.61 22.70
CA GLY A 625 -5.06 25.80 23.13
C GLY A 625 -5.38 27.03 22.26
N LEU A 626 -5.31 26.88 20.93
CA LEU A 626 -5.63 27.94 19.97
C LEU A 626 -7.08 28.41 20.09
N TRP A 627 -8.03 27.51 20.37
CA TRP A 627 -9.45 27.87 20.47
C TRP A 627 -9.81 28.64 21.73
N VAL A 628 -9.08 28.42 22.84
CA VAL A 628 -9.34 29.13 24.10
C VAL A 628 -8.48 30.38 24.28
N ALA A 629 -7.37 30.50 23.56
CA ALA A 629 -6.45 31.63 23.66
C ALA A 629 -7.15 32.96 23.35
N GLY A 630 -7.23 33.85 24.34
CA GLY A 630 -7.88 35.16 24.19
C GLY A 630 -9.40 35.14 24.03
N HIS A 631 -10.06 33.96 24.10
CA HIS A 631 -11.50 33.81 23.89
C HIS A 631 -12.24 33.43 25.19
N GLN A 632 -12.84 34.42 25.85
CA GLN A 632 -13.45 34.26 27.18
C GLN A 632 -14.54 33.19 27.23
N GLU A 633 -15.40 33.11 26.22
CA GLU A 633 -16.50 32.12 26.20
C GLU A 633 -15.97 30.69 26.06
N ALA A 634 -14.88 30.52 25.31
CA ALA A 634 -14.28 29.21 25.05
C ALA A 634 -13.52 28.72 26.28
N MET A 635 -12.78 29.62 26.91
CA MET A 635 -12.16 29.38 28.21
C MET A 635 -13.21 29.07 29.29
N GLY A 636 -14.32 29.81 29.31
CA GLY A 636 -15.43 29.56 30.22
C GLY A 636 -16.07 28.18 29.99
N ALA A 637 -16.22 27.75 28.73
CA ALA A 637 -16.69 26.42 28.39
C ALA A 637 -15.71 25.34 28.86
N LEU A 638 -14.41 25.48 28.59
CA LEU A 638 -13.36 24.55 29.03
C LEU A 638 -13.34 24.40 30.55
N LYS A 639 -13.42 25.50 31.31
CA LYS A 639 -13.50 25.46 32.78
C LYS A 639 -14.72 24.67 33.27
N ARG A 640 -15.87 24.81 32.61
CA ARG A 640 -17.06 24.02 32.99
C ARG A 640 -16.96 22.53 32.66
N MET A 641 -16.09 22.14 31.73
CA MET A 641 -15.90 20.73 31.34
C MET A 641 -14.98 19.96 32.30
N LEU A 642 -14.13 20.66 33.06
CA LEU A 642 -13.14 20.03 33.94
C LEU A 642 -13.62 19.99 35.41
N PRO A 643 -13.31 18.92 36.17
CA PRO A 643 -13.62 18.86 37.59
C PRO A 643 -12.93 20.00 38.38
N PRO A 644 -13.59 20.59 39.39
CA PRO A 644 -13.03 21.71 40.16
C PRO A 644 -11.66 21.43 40.79
N GLY A 645 -11.44 20.19 41.28
CA GLY A 645 -10.15 19.80 41.85
C GLY A 645 -9.02 19.74 40.82
N LEU A 646 -9.31 19.31 39.59
CA LEU A 646 -8.33 19.32 38.49
C LEU A 646 -8.03 20.75 38.03
N LEU A 647 -9.05 21.62 37.97
CA LEU A 647 -8.84 23.03 37.68
C LEU A 647 -7.94 23.72 38.71
N ALA A 648 -8.22 23.50 40.00
CA ALA A 648 -7.39 24.05 41.07
C ALA A 648 -5.94 23.58 40.96
N PHE A 649 -5.72 22.32 40.56
CA PHE A 649 -4.38 21.78 40.29
C PHE A 649 -3.71 22.42 39.06
N LEU A 650 -4.44 22.62 37.96
CA LEU A 650 -3.90 23.24 36.73
C LEU A 650 -3.64 24.75 36.87
N GLU A 651 -4.38 25.43 37.75
CA GLU A 651 -4.18 26.85 38.08
C GLU A 651 -3.08 27.05 39.15
N ASP A 652 -2.55 25.98 39.75
CA ASP A 652 -1.43 26.04 40.68
C ASP A 652 -0.15 26.51 39.94
N PRO A 653 0.53 27.57 40.42
CA PRO A 653 1.75 28.08 39.82
C PRO A 653 2.97 27.14 39.97
N ALA A 654 2.84 26.02 40.70
CA ALA A 654 3.89 25.00 40.81
C ALA A 654 4.27 24.43 39.43
N LYS A 655 5.58 24.27 39.19
CA LYS A 655 6.06 23.77 37.90
C LYS A 655 5.59 22.31 37.69
N PRO A 656 5.01 21.98 36.52
CA PRO A 656 4.69 20.60 36.20
C PRO A 656 5.97 19.74 36.14
N PRO A 657 5.87 18.41 36.35
CA PRO A 657 7.02 17.52 36.24
C PRO A 657 7.73 17.66 34.89
N ALA A 658 9.07 17.72 34.90
CA ALA A 658 9.89 17.96 33.71
C ALA A 658 9.79 16.85 32.64
N GLU A 659 9.26 15.69 33.00
CA GLU A 659 9.24 14.46 32.19
C GLU A 659 8.11 14.41 31.14
N ALA A 660 7.22 15.42 31.07
CA ALA A 660 5.99 15.36 30.26
C ALA A 660 6.06 15.99 28.86
N VAL A 661 7.23 16.47 28.41
CA VAL A 661 7.36 17.14 27.09
C VAL A 661 7.76 16.13 26.01
N GLU A 662 6.79 15.37 25.51
CA GLU A 662 6.97 14.54 24.31
C GLU A 662 7.00 15.46 23.07
N ARG A 663 8.09 15.42 22.29
CA ARG A 663 8.20 16.17 21.02
C ARG A 663 8.18 15.19 19.85
N LEU A 664 7.34 15.47 18.84
CA LEU A 664 7.41 14.75 17.56
C LEU A 664 8.62 15.22 16.75
N PRO A 665 9.19 14.35 15.90
CA PRO A 665 10.17 14.79 14.91
C PRO A 665 9.51 15.70 13.86
N GLU A 666 10.07 16.90 13.67
CA GLU A 666 9.66 17.85 12.63
C GLU A 666 10.58 17.74 11.40
N ARG A 667 10.04 18.01 10.20
CA ARG A 667 10.85 18.14 8.98
C ARG A 667 11.71 19.41 9.10
N ASP A 668 13.02 19.22 9.05
CA ASP A 668 14.00 20.28 9.20
C ASP A 668 14.37 20.84 7.82
N ASN A 669 13.71 21.93 7.41
CA ASN A 669 13.98 22.58 6.13
C ASN A 669 15.39 23.19 6.06
N LEU A 670 16.03 23.51 7.20
CA LEU A 670 17.42 23.99 7.24
C LEU A 670 18.43 22.90 6.90
N ARG A 671 18.08 21.62 7.08
CA ARG A 671 18.90 20.49 6.62
C ARG A 671 18.72 20.17 5.14
N LEU A 672 17.60 20.59 4.56
CA LEU A 672 17.26 20.35 3.15
C LEU A 672 17.74 21.48 2.23
N ALA A 673 17.75 22.71 2.75
CA ALA A 673 18.39 23.89 2.14
C ALA A 673 19.92 23.80 2.26
#